data_AF-A0A3M2F5W6-F1
#
_entry.id   AF-A0A3M2F5W6-F1
#
_cell.length_a   1.000
_cell.length_b   1.000
_cell.length_c   1.000
_cell.angle_alpha   90.00
_cell.angle_beta   90.00
_cell.angle_gamma   90.00
#
_symmetry.space_group_name_H-M   'P 1'
#
loop_
_entity.id
_entity.type
_entity.pdbx_description
1 polymer ?
#
loop_
_entity_poly.entity_id
_entity_poly.type
_entity_poly.pdbx_seq_one_letter_code
_entity_poly.pdbx_strand_id
1 'polypeptide(L)'
;MLGREATILIVGAGPMQVPAINIAREMGLKTLVTDYNPDAVGLALADIPIVMSTKDVEGTVRVARQYRHSLRGVLTVGTDASLTVAAVSGALGLPGIHYEAAENATHKVKMRRALREGGVAVPDFKGVWTIEEAKEAANEIGYPVVLKPVDNMGARGVSRATGPGTLEPAFRYAKSCSTTGEVIVEKMMTGPELSIDALVWDGDIICIGIADRIIGLPPYFVELGHTLPTREPDSVLREVEAVMLKAVRALGITTGAAKGDIKLTPDGPMVGEVAARLSGGWMSSHTFPLATGYSMIRGAIEIALGVKPEIPRFQNRVAMERAIISTPGVVTKIDGIRDARSLPGVAEVILNCRIGDVVNPPRSNMEKQGHVIVAGASYDECEAILRRAFEMIVIETKSERTLTPQIVAAQARQKFGRICRACRVCDGVYCAGMMPGMGGIGTGKTFMNNLEALEQYRIRERVIHDVSTPRLVADFFGVELAFPVMAAPVTGTVTNMGGAITEEEYARAVVNGSVKAGTIAWLGDGATPEKYRIGLEAASLVRGHAVPIFKPRSQEEIRTRIRAAEAAGCVAVGVDIDGAAFLTMRRRGQAVSPKSVDELRELAYQSERPFILKGVMTPYDAELAVRAGAAALVVSNHGGRVMDQMPGTADVLPEIVSAVKGAIRIGVDGGIRTGEDVLKMLALGAEFCLIGRPVAIAAVGAGEEGVRLFWETLCEELERALILTGTRSVAEVKPDVLISVSS
;
A
#
# COMPACT_ATOMS: atom_id res chain seq x y z
N MET A 1 -27.43 -9.16 47.13
CA MET A 1 -27.66 -7.77 46.68
C MET A 1 -26.53 -6.92 47.22
N LEU A 2 -25.63 -6.46 46.35
CA LEU A 2 -24.64 -5.44 46.71
C LEU A 2 -25.42 -4.15 46.99
N GLY A 3 -25.23 -3.54 48.16
CA GLY A 3 -25.92 -2.29 48.51
C GLY A 3 -25.57 -1.16 47.53
N ARG A 4 -26.42 -0.13 47.46
CA ARG A 4 -26.33 1.09 46.61
C ARG A 4 -25.01 1.89 46.70
N GLU A 5 -24.03 1.42 47.46
CA GLU A 5 -22.72 2.04 47.67
C GLU A 5 -21.55 1.28 47.00
N ALA A 6 -21.79 0.12 46.37
CA ALA A 6 -20.74 -0.66 45.72
C ALA A 6 -20.15 0.11 44.51
N THR A 7 -18.83 0.34 44.54
CA THR A 7 -18.08 1.04 43.49
C THR A 7 -17.27 0.04 42.67
N ILE A 8 -17.14 0.26 41.38
CA ILE A 8 -16.24 -0.48 40.48
C ILE A 8 -15.27 0.47 39.79
N LEU A 9 -14.00 0.08 39.73
CA LEU A 9 -12.96 0.82 39.00
C LEU A 9 -12.85 0.27 37.57
N ILE A 10 -13.04 1.13 36.58
CA ILE A 10 -12.81 0.83 35.16
C ILE A 10 -11.58 1.62 34.70
N VAL A 11 -10.54 0.89 34.28
CA VAL A 11 -9.29 1.50 33.79
C VAL A 11 -9.38 1.70 32.28
N GLY A 12 -9.38 2.96 31.86
CA GLY A 12 -9.63 3.42 30.49
C GLY A 12 -11.04 4.01 30.33
N ALA A 13 -11.14 5.10 29.58
CA ALA A 13 -12.40 5.81 29.31
C ALA A 13 -12.61 6.15 27.83
N GLY A 14 -11.88 5.49 26.95
CA GLY A 14 -12.09 5.61 25.51
C GLY A 14 -13.44 5.03 25.07
N PRO A 15 -13.79 5.19 23.77
CA PRO A 15 -15.06 4.70 23.23
C PRO A 15 -15.33 3.21 23.47
N MET A 16 -14.28 2.39 23.52
CA MET A 16 -14.41 0.94 23.77
C MET A 16 -14.75 0.59 25.23
N GLN A 17 -14.53 1.49 26.19
CA GLN A 17 -14.84 1.26 27.60
C GLN A 17 -16.22 1.79 28.01
N VAL A 18 -16.84 2.66 27.18
CA VAL A 18 -18.19 3.19 27.41
C VAL A 18 -19.22 2.08 27.70
N PRO A 19 -19.27 0.95 26.96
CA PRO A 19 -20.19 -0.13 27.27
C PRO A 19 -20.00 -0.72 28.67
N ALA A 20 -18.77 -0.86 29.15
CA ALA A 20 -18.51 -1.35 30.51
C ALA A 20 -18.99 -0.37 31.58
N ILE A 21 -18.83 0.93 31.35
CA ILE A 21 -19.32 1.99 32.25
C ILE A 21 -20.84 1.94 32.32
N ASN A 22 -21.52 1.85 31.19
CA ASN A 22 -22.99 1.79 31.13
C ASN A 22 -23.54 0.53 31.79
N ILE A 23 -22.97 -0.65 31.48
CA ILE A 23 -23.40 -1.91 32.08
C ILE A 23 -23.20 -1.89 33.61
N ALA A 24 -22.08 -1.36 34.10
CA ALA A 24 -21.86 -1.21 35.53
C ALA A 24 -22.93 -0.34 36.21
N ARG A 25 -23.32 0.77 35.58
CA ARG A 25 -24.40 1.65 36.07
C ARG A 25 -25.76 0.96 36.04
N GLU A 26 -26.07 0.22 34.99
CA GLU A 26 -27.29 -0.60 34.88
C GLU A 26 -27.36 -1.68 35.96
N MET A 27 -26.20 -2.23 36.35
CA MET A 27 -26.06 -3.15 37.48
C MET A 27 -26.16 -2.46 38.85
N GLY A 28 -26.34 -1.13 38.90
CA GLY A 28 -26.48 -0.35 40.11
C GLY A 28 -25.17 -0.02 40.82
N LEU A 29 -24.03 -0.14 40.13
CA LEU A 29 -22.70 0.18 40.67
C LEU A 29 -22.37 1.65 40.42
N LYS A 30 -21.64 2.26 41.37
CA LYS A 30 -20.98 3.55 41.15
C LYS A 30 -19.71 3.35 40.33
N THR A 31 -19.49 4.15 39.29
CA THR A 31 -18.32 4.00 38.42
C THR A 31 -17.20 4.97 38.78
N LEU A 32 -16.06 4.42 39.17
CA LEU A 32 -14.78 5.12 39.26
C LEU A 32 -14.03 4.84 37.96
N VAL A 33 -13.65 5.86 37.20
CA VAL A 33 -13.07 5.67 35.86
C VAL A 33 -11.79 6.47 35.71
N THR A 34 -10.73 5.86 35.16
CA THR A 34 -9.43 6.52 34.93
C THR A 34 -9.09 6.60 33.44
N ASP A 35 -8.63 7.76 32.96
CA ASP A 35 -8.04 7.91 31.62
C ASP A 35 -7.10 9.11 31.56
N TYR A 36 -6.04 9.06 30.75
CA TYR A 36 -5.10 10.18 30.63
C TYR A 36 -5.68 11.35 29.85
N ASN A 37 -6.61 11.07 28.94
CA ASN A 37 -7.25 12.09 28.14
C ASN A 37 -8.41 12.70 28.94
N PRO A 38 -8.33 13.98 29.35
CA PRO A 38 -9.41 14.62 30.11
C PRO A 38 -10.73 14.69 29.33
N ASP A 39 -10.66 14.65 27.99
CA ASP A 39 -11.81 14.71 27.09
C ASP A 39 -12.32 13.31 26.68
N ALA A 40 -11.84 12.25 27.33
CA ALA A 40 -12.29 10.90 27.04
C ALA A 40 -13.80 10.75 27.36
N VAL A 41 -14.57 10.25 26.39
CA VAL A 41 -16.04 10.15 26.47
C VAL A 41 -16.53 9.38 27.71
N GLY A 42 -15.80 8.36 28.15
CA GLY A 42 -16.16 7.59 29.33
C GLY A 42 -16.00 8.37 30.64
N LEU A 43 -15.11 9.37 30.72
CA LEU A 43 -14.96 10.19 31.93
C LEU A 43 -16.21 11.05 32.14
N ALA A 44 -16.83 11.55 31.07
CA ALA A 44 -18.08 12.31 31.16
C ALA A 44 -19.27 11.47 31.65
N LEU A 45 -19.20 10.14 31.51
CA LEU A 45 -20.21 9.18 31.95
C LEU A 45 -19.95 8.62 33.36
N ALA A 46 -18.75 8.83 33.90
CA ALA A 46 -18.33 8.29 35.18
C ALA A 46 -18.99 9.03 36.35
N ASP A 47 -19.36 8.30 37.41
CA ASP A 47 -19.77 8.94 38.67
C ASP A 47 -18.57 9.61 39.36
N ILE A 48 -17.38 9.06 39.17
CA ILE A 48 -16.12 9.58 39.70
C ILE A 48 -15.05 9.52 38.58
N PRO A 49 -14.87 10.61 37.83
CA PRO A 49 -13.83 10.70 36.81
C PRO A 49 -12.47 11.06 37.41
N ILE A 50 -11.42 10.37 36.97
CA ILE A 50 -10.03 10.63 37.39
C ILE A 50 -9.15 10.75 36.14
N VAL A 51 -8.52 11.90 35.96
CA VAL A 51 -7.56 12.12 34.86
C VAL A 51 -6.22 11.52 35.25
N MET A 52 -5.90 10.36 34.69
CA MET A 52 -4.69 9.58 35.01
C MET A 52 -4.43 8.52 33.95
N SER A 53 -3.15 8.32 33.61
CA SER A 53 -2.75 7.28 32.67
C SER A 53 -3.19 5.89 33.11
N THR A 54 -3.71 5.11 32.17
CA THR A 54 -4.01 3.68 32.38
C THR A 54 -2.76 2.87 32.71
N LYS A 55 -1.56 3.41 32.43
CA LYS A 55 -0.26 2.84 32.78
C LYS A 55 0.32 3.37 34.11
N ASP A 56 -0.31 4.34 34.77
CA ASP A 56 0.13 4.82 36.09
C ASP A 56 -0.39 3.87 37.18
N VAL A 57 0.35 2.78 37.38
CA VAL A 57 0.01 1.71 38.33
C VAL A 57 -0.04 2.25 39.77
N GLU A 58 1.01 2.94 40.21
CA GLU A 58 1.11 3.47 41.57
C GLU A 58 0.05 4.53 41.84
N GLY A 59 -0.19 5.41 40.87
CA GLY A 59 -1.25 6.41 40.93
C GLY A 59 -2.62 5.78 41.06
N THR A 60 -2.90 4.76 40.25
CA THR A 60 -4.19 4.07 40.29
C THR A 60 -4.41 3.34 41.61
N VAL A 61 -3.39 2.67 42.15
CA VAL A 61 -3.47 2.04 43.48
C VAL A 61 -3.73 3.08 44.57
N ARG A 62 -3.04 4.24 44.53
CA ARG A 62 -3.24 5.33 45.51
C ARG A 62 -4.67 5.87 45.47
N VAL A 63 -5.22 6.10 44.28
CA VAL A 63 -6.63 6.53 44.12
C VAL A 63 -7.57 5.45 44.61
N ALA A 64 -7.39 4.20 44.20
CA ALA A 64 -8.23 3.08 44.61
C ALA A 64 -8.29 2.91 46.15
N ARG A 65 -7.16 3.12 46.85
CA ARG A 65 -7.10 3.07 48.32
C ARG A 65 -8.00 4.09 49.02
N GLN A 66 -8.26 5.24 48.41
CA GLN A 66 -9.19 6.24 48.96
C GLN A 66 -10.63 5.70 49.01
N TYR A 67 -10.96 4.75 48.13
CA TYR A 67 -12.27 4.12 48.02
C TYR A 67 -12.30 2.69 48.58
N ARG A 68 -11.29 2.27 49.37
CA ARG A 68 -11.15 0.87 49.84
C ARG A 68 -12.40 0.28 50.52
N HIS A 69 -13.23 1.12 51.13
CA HIS A 69 -14.44 0.69 51.83
C HIS A 69 -15.63 0.46 50.89
N SER A 70 -15.68 1.10 49.72
CA SER A 70 -16.77 0.99 48.74
C SER A 70 -16.37 0.24 47.47
N LEU A 71 -15.09 0.23 47.10
CA LEU A 71 -14.58 -0.46 45.91
C LEU A 71 -14.72 -1.97 46.07
N ARG A 72 -15.33 -2.63 45.09
CA ARG A 72 -15.61 -4.09 45.11
C ARG A 72 -15.03 -4.84 43.92
N GLY A 73 -14.60 -4.14 42.88
CA GLY A 73 -13.97 -4.75 41.72
C GLY A 73 -13.19 -3.74 40.90
N VAL A 74 -12.28 -4.26 40.08
CA VAL A 74 -11.51 -3.49 39.10
C VAL A 74 -11.43 -4.29 37.80
N LEU A 75 -11.61 -3.61 36.67
CA LEU A 75 -11.46 -4.23 35.35
C LEU A 75 -10.97 -3.25 34.28
N THR A 76 -10.63 -3.82 33.14
CA THR A 76 -10.44 -3.10 31.89
C THR A 76 -10.98 -3.93 30.72
N VAL A 77 -11.37 -3.27 29.64
CA VAL A 77 -11.93 -3.89 28.42
C VAL A 77 -11.30 -3.19 27.24
N GLY A 78 -10.83 -3.92 26.21
CA GLY A 78 -10.35 -3.30 24.97
C GLY A 78 -9.14 -2.37 25.08
N THR A 79 -8.44 -2.32 26.23
CA THR A 79 -7.19 -1.57 26.42
C THR A 79 -6.21 -2.36 27.30
N ASP A 80 -4.91 -2.25 27.02
CA ASP A 80 -3.87 -3.02 27.69
C ASP A 80 -3.48 -2.36 29.00
N ALA A 81 -4.34 -2.55 30.01
CA ALA A 81 -4.17 -2.04 31.37
C ALA A 81 -4.23 -3.16 32.42
N SER A 82 -4.03 -4.42 32.02
CA SER A 82 -4.15 -5.59 32.90
C SER A 82 -3.18 -5.55 34.08
N LEU A 83 -1.98 -4.98 33.91
CA LEU A 83 -1.03 -4.76 35.02
C LEU A 83 -1.58 -3.82 36.09
N THR A 84 -2.22 -2.72 35.67
CA THR A 84 -2.87 -1.76 36.58
C THR A 84 -4.04 -2.40 37.31
N VAL A 85 -4.86 -3.17 36.59
CA VAL A 85 -5.97 -3.95 37.18
C VAL A 85 -5.44 -4.92 38.23
N ALA A 86 -4.41 -5.69 37.91
CA ALA A 86 -3.80 -6.68 38.80
C ALA A 86 -3.18 -6.05 40.06
N ALA A 87 -2.53 -4.90 39.90
CA ALA A 87 -1.94 -4.17 41.02
C ALA A 87 -3.00 -3.63 41.98
N VAL A 88 -4.11 -3.10 41.45
CA VAL A 88 -5.23 -2.62 42.26
C VAL A 88 -5.92 -3.78 42.96
N SER A 89 -6.23 -4.88 42.25
CA SER A 89 -6.88 -6.04 42.87
C SER A 89 -6.02 -6.62 43.99
N GLY A 90 -4.72 -6.82 43.75
CA GLY A 90 -3.78 -7.30 44.75
C GLY A 90 -3.63 -6.35 45.95
N ALA A 91 -3.52 -5.04 45.72
CA ALA A 91 -3.31 -4.06 46.79
C ALA A 91 -4.53 -3.88 47.71
N LEU A 92 -5.74 -4.19 47.23
CA LEU A 92 -6.98 -4.08 47.99
C LEU A 92 -7.61 -5.44 48.36
N GLY A 93 -6.99 -6.56 47.95
CA GLY A 93 -7.55 -7.90 48.16
C GLY A 93 -8.86 -8.13 47.41
N LEU A 94 -9.04 -7.49 46.25
CA LEU A 94 -10.22 -7.67 45.41
C LEU A 94 -10.06 -8.89 44.49
N PRO A 95 -11.15 -9.51 44.02
CA PRO A 95 -11.11 -10.49 42.95
C PRO A 95 -10.43 -9.92 41.69
N GLY A 96 -9.56 -10.69 41.05
CA GLY A 96 -8.91 -10.29 39.82
C GLY A 96 -7.69 -11.13 39.47
N ILE A 97 -7.11 -10.84 38.31
CA ILE A 97 -5.91 -11.49 37.82
C ILE A 97 -4.68 -11.19 38.71
N HIS A 98 -3.80 -12.17 38.87
CA HIS A 98 -2.51 -11.99 39.54
C HIS A 98 -1.56 -11.12 38.71
N TYR A 99 -0.70 -10.34 39.39
CA TYR A 99 0.22 -9.42 38.73
C TYR A 99 1.18 -10.12 37.74
N GLU A 100 1.75 -11.25 38.14
CA GLU A 100 2.63 -12.06 37.28
C GLU A 100 1.92 -12.57 36.03
N ALA A 101 0.66 -13.01 36.16
CA ALA A 101 -0.15 -13.45 35.02
C ALA A 101 -0.48 -12.29 34.07
N ALA A 102 -0.80 -11.11 34.61
CA ALA A 102 -0.99 -9.91 33.81
C ALA A 102 0.30 -9.49 33.09
N GLU A 103 1.45 -9.63 33.73
CA GLU A 103 2.75 -9.34 33.13
C GLU A 103 3.09 -10.33 32.00
N ASN A 104 2.90 -11.62 32.24
CA ASN A 104 3.07 -12.67 31.25
C ASN A 104 2.16 -12.46 30.03
N ALA A 105 0.93 -11.99 30.23
CA ALA A 105 -0.01 -11.69 29.16
C ALA A 105 0.22 -10.34 28.44
N THR A 106 1.07 -9.46 28.99
CA THR A 106 1.32 -8.12 28.42
C THR A 106 2.65 -8.09 27.65
N HIS A 107 3.70 -8.70 28.21
CA HIS A 107 5.05 -8.63 27.66
C HIS A 107 5.31 -9.79 26.69
N LYS A 108 5.39 -9.52 25.38
CA LYS A 108 5.43 -10.57 24.34
C LYS A 108 6.54 -11.61 24.50
N VAL A 109 7.73 -11.21 24.96
CA VAL A 109 8.82 -12.16 25.24
C VAL A 109 8.49 -13.06 26.44
N LYS A 110 7.93 -12.52 27.53
CA LYS A 110 7.52 -13.31 28.71
C LYS A 110 6.36 -14.23 28.35
N MET A 111 5.38 -13.71 27.60
CA MET A 111 4.27 -14.49 27.04
C MET A 111 4.78 -15.71 26.28
N ARG A 112 5.67 -15.51 25.31
CA ARG A 112 6.20 -16.61 24.49
C ARG A 112 6.96 -17.64 25.31
N ARG A 113 7.72 -17.22 26.33
CA ARG A 113 8.41 -18.12 27.26
C ARG A 113 7.43 -18.95 28.09
N ALA A 114 6.48 -18.29 28.77
CA ALA A 114 5.48 -18.96 29.59
C ALA A 114 4.63 -19.95 28.78
N LEU A 115 4.22 -19.56 27.56
CA LEU A 115 3.49 -20.44 26.64
C LEU A 115 4.34 -21.66 26.24
N ARG A 116 5.60 -21.46 25.85
CA ARG A 116 6.51 -22.55 25.46
C ARG A 116 6.76 -23.52 26.63
N GLU A 117 7.01 -22.99 27.83
CA GLU A 117 7.20 -23.79 29.06
C GLU A 117 5.93 -24.56 29.45
N GLY A 118 4.76 -23.96 29.25
CA GLY A 118 3.46 -24.61 29.41
C GLY A 118 3.12 -25.60 28.27
N GLY A 119 4.01 -25.81 27.30
CA GLY A 119 3.82 -26.72 26.17
C GLY A 119 2.82 -26.24 25.11
N VAL A 120 2.55 -24.94 25.03
CA VAL A 120 1.70 -24.32 24.01
C VAL A 120 2.54 -24.00 22.77
N ALA A 121 2.01 -24.32 21.58
CA ALA A 121 2.69 -24.01 20.33
C ALA A 121 2.83 -22.50 20.12
N VAL A 122 4.08 -22.06 19.87
CA VAL A 122 4.45 -20.67 19.59
C VAL A 122 5.52 -20.63 18.50
N PRO A 123 5.61 -19.55 17.70
CA PRO A 123 6.67 -19.42 16.70
C PRO A 123 8.04 -19.31 17.38
N ASP A 124 9.11 -19.58 16.63
CA ASP A 124 10.47 -19.22 17.06
C ASP A 124 10.59 -17.71 17.23
N PHE A 125 11.26 -17.29 18.30
CA PHE A 125 11.32 -15.88 18.68
C PHE A 125 12.59 -15.54 19.46
N LYS A 126 12.99 -14.26 19.39
CA LYS A 126 13.99 -13.64 20.26
C LYS A 126 13.60 -12.21 20.63
N GLY A 127 13.82 -11.85 21.89
CA GLY A 127 13.81 -10.45 22.34
C GLY A 127 15.14 -9.80 22.00
N VAL A 128 15.11 -8.57 21.49
CA VAL A 128 16.26 -7.82 21.00
C VAL A 128 16.14 -6.33 21.35
N TRP A 129 17.28 -5.69 21.58
CA TRP A 129 17.40 -4.27 21.93
C TRP A 129 18.09 -3.46 20.84
N THR A 130 18.94 -4.08 20.03
CA THR A 130 19.75 -3.43 18.99
C THR A 130 19.43 -3.97 17.59
N ILE A 131 19.81 -3.23 16.55
CA ILE A 131 19.60 -3.67 15.16
C ILE A 131 20.53 -4.83 14.81
N GLU A 132 21.70 -4.92 15.44
CA GLU A 132 22.65 -6.02 15.34
C GLU A 132 22.04 -7.32 15.89
N GLU A 133 21.49 -7.28 17.10
CA GLU A 133 20.77 -8.41 17.70
C GLU A 133 19.57 -8.83 16.84
N ALA A 134 18.83 -7.87 16.26
CA ALA A 134 17.72 -8.16 15.37
C ALA A 134 18.18 -8.89 14.08
N LYS A 135 19.34 -8.51 13.51
CA LYS A 135 19.93 -9.18 12.34
C LYS A 135 20.34 -10.61 12.67
N GLU A 136 21.00 -10.81 13.81
CA GLU A 136 21.39 -12.13 14.29
C GLU A 136 20.17 -13.03 14.52
N ALA A 137 19.15 -12.52 15.22
CA ALA A 137 17.91 -13.22 15.45
C ALA A 137 17.19 -13.60 14.15
N ALA A 138 17.09 -12.68 13.19
CA ALA A 138 16.43 -12.95 11.92
C ALA A 138 17.19 -13.97 11.05
N ASN A 139 18.52 -14.00 11.12
CA ASN A 139 19.33 -15.00 10.43
C ASN A 139 19.18 -16.40 11.05
N GLU A 140 19.06 -16.49 12.37
CA GLU A 140 18.86 -17.76 13.07
C GLU A 140 17.44 -18.32 12.88
N ILE A 141 16.41 -17.48 13.00
CA ILE A 141 15.00 -17.86 12.84
C ILE A 141 14.65 -18.12 11.36
N GLY A 142 15.29 -17.37 10.45
CA GLY A 142 15.07 -17.41 9.01
C GLY A 142 13.84 -16.62 8.56
N TYR A 143 14.02 -15.83 7.50
CA TYR A 143 12.95 -15.02 6.89
C TYR A 143 11.79 -15.86 6.30
N PRO A 144 10.59 -15.28 6.16
CA PRO A 144 10.18 -13.97 6.67
C PRO A 144 10.00 -13.98 8.20
N VAL A 145 10.31 -12.84 8.83
CA VAL A 145 10.13 -12.59 10.26
C VAL A 145 9.18 -11.43 10.51
N VAL A 146 8.58 -11.39 11.69
CA VAL A 146 7.72 -10.30 12.16
C VAL A 146 8.40 -9.60 13.32
N LEU A 147 8.41 -8.26 13.29
CA LEU A 147 8.95 -7.42 14.34
C LEU A 147 7.81 -6.71 15.06
N LYS A 148 7.84 -6.73 16.40
CA LYS A 148 6.81 -6.15 17.25
C LYS A 148 7.43 -5.47 18.47
N PRO A 149 6.91 -4.33 18.94
CA PRO A 149 7.23 -3.86 20.29
C PRO A 149 6.73 -4.89 21.33
N VAL A 150 7.49 -5.13 22.38
CA VAL A 150 7.13 -6.16 23.37
C VAL A 150 5.93 -5.80 24.25
N ASP A 151 5.57 -4.51 24.32
CA ASP A 151 4.72 -3.89 25.34
C ASP A 151 3.61 -2.98 24.75
N ASN A 152 3.24 -3.20 23.49
CA ASN A 152 2.19 -2.43 22.80
C ASN A 152 1.15 -3.32 22.10
N MET A 153 0.04 -2.71 21.67
CA MET A 153 -1.18 -3.37 21.18
C MET A 153 -1.74 -2.73 19.90
N GLY A 154 -2.79 -3.34 19.33
CA GLY A 154 -3.50 -2.80 18.17
C GLY A 154 -2.67 -2.77 16.89
N ALA A 155 -1.75 -3.72 16.74
CA ALA A 155 -0.77 -3.81 15.65
C ALA A 155 0.20 -2.60 15.54
N ARG A 156 0.25 -1.71 16.53
CA ARG A 156 1.19 -0.58 16.53
C ARG A 156 2.63 -1.08 16.56
N GLY A 157 3.44 -0.64 15.58
CA GLY A 157 4.83 -1.07 15.47
C GLY A 157 5.02 -2.49 14.94
N VAL A 158 3.96 -3.14 14.44
CA VAL A 158 4.03 -4.52 13.95
C VAL A 158 4.22 -4.54 12.43
N SER A 159 5.30 -5.17 11.95
CA SER A 159 5.56 -5.27 10.50
C SER A 159 6.38 -6.50 10.11
N ARG A 160 6.18 -6.95 8.86
CA ARG A 160 6.87 -8.08 8.26
C ARG A 160 8.18 -7.64 7.61
N ALA A 161 9.27 -8.34 7.92
CA ALA A 161 10.52 -8.28 7.17
C ALA A 161 10.70 -9.57 6.37
N THR A 162 10.94 -9.42 5.07
CA THR A 162 11.15 -10.54 4.11
C THR A 162 12.62 -10.81 3.82
N GLY A 163 13.52 -9.92 4.25
CA GLY A 163 14.97 -10.09 4.10
C GLY A 163 15.74 -8.95 4.78
N PRO A 164 17.08 -8.96 4.65
CA PRO A 164 17.94 -7.96 5.31
C PRO A 164 17.59 -6.50 4.97
N GLY A 165 17.18 -6.22 3.72
CA GLY A 165 16.82 -4.87 3.27
C GLY A 165 15.52 -4.32 3.89
N THR A 166 14.62 -5.18 4.37
CA THR A 166 13.35 -4.78 4.99
C THR A 166 13.38 -4.89 6.53
N LEU A 167 14.39 -5.54 7.10
CA LEU A 167 14.53 -5.74 8.55
C LEU A 167 14.75 -4.44 9.32
N GLU A 168 15.68 -3.59 8.86
CA GLU A 168 16.05 -2.39 9.60
C GLU A 168 14.91 -1.35 9.70
N PRO A 169 14.16 -1.04 8.62
CA PRO A 169 12.94 -0.24 8.72
C PRO A 169 11.91 -0.82 9.69
N ALA A 170 11.68 -2.14 9.64
CA ALA A 170 10.74 -2.83 10.52
C ALA A 170 11.16 -2.75 12.00
N PHE A 171 12.45 -2.90 12.29
CA PHE A 171 13.01 -2.80 13.64
C PHE A 171 12.86 -1.39 14.19
N ARG A 172 13.22 -0.37 13.40
CA ARG A 172 13.07 1.04 13.82
C ARG A 172 11.61 1.39 14.08
N TYR A 173 10.68 0.89 13.25
CA TYR A 173 9.26 1.11 13.46
C TYR A 173 8.77 0.45 14.76
N ALA A 174 9.07 -0.83 14.97
CA ALA A 174 8.73 -1.55 16.20
C ALA A 174 9.30 -0.85 17.44
N LYS A 175 10.59 -0.50 17.41
CA LYS A 175 11.29 0.17 18.51
C LYS A 175 10.69 1.53 18.85
N SER A 176 10.30 2.31 17.85
CA SER A 176 9.64 3.62 18.06
C SER A 176 8.28 3.52 18.76
N CYS A 177 7.66 2.33 18.74
CA CYS A 177 6.37 2.06 19.37
C CYS A 177 6.51 1.32 20.71
N SER A 178 7.73 0.98 21.15
CA SER A 178 7.98 0.29 22.41
C SER A 178 8.25 1.30 23.53
N THR A 179 7.62 1.12 24.70
CA THR A 179 7.90 2.00 25.85
C THR A 179 9.16 1.59 26.61
N THR A 180 9.53 0.31 26.58
CA THR A 180 10.81 -0.18 27.10
C THR A 180 11.96 -0.01 26.12
N GLY A 181 11.66 0.03 24.81
CA GLY A 181 12.65 0.01 23.73
C GLY A 181 13.05 -1.40 23.27
N GLU A 182 12.54 -2.45 23.91
CA GLU A 182 12.72 -3.84 23.52
C GLU A 182 11.76 -4.21 22.38
N VAL A 183 12.24 -5.03 21.45
CA VAL A 183 11.51 -5.54 20.28
C VAL A 183 11.59 -7.07 20.29
N ILE A 184 10.53 -7.74 19.86
CA ILE A 184 10.55 -9.17 19.58
C ILE A 184 10.66 -9.41 18.06
N VAL A 185 11.59 -10.28 17.66
CA VAL A 185 11.70 -10.84 16.31
C VAL A 185 11.18 -12.26 16.37
N GLU A 186 10.19 -12.60 15.55
CA GLU A 186 9.61 -13.96 15.52
C GLU A 186 9.36 -14.48 14.11
N LYS A 187 9.31 -15.80 13.97
CA LYS A 187 8.97 -16.47 12.71
C LYS A 187 7.57 -16.05 12.28
N MET A 188 7.42 -15.68 11.02
CA MET A 188 6.09 -15.38 10.48
C MET A 188 5.26 -16.67 10.39
N MET A 189 4.16 -16.71 11.12
CA MET A 189 3.13 -17.73 10.98
C MET A 189 2.25 -17.44 9.76
N THR A 190 1.84 -18.49 9.05
CA THR A 190 0.95 -18.44 7.89
C THR A 190 -0.36 -19.16 8.19
N GLY A 191 -1.44 -18.76 7.51
CA GLY A 191 -2.77 -19.36 7.65
C GLY A 191 -3.84 -18.37 8.17
N PRO A 192 -5.11 -18.80 8.18
CA PRO A 192 -6.22 -18.04 8.75
C PRO A 192 -5.97 -17.69 10.22
N GLU A 193 -6.57 -16.60 10.69
CA GLU A 193 -6.45 -16.15 12.07
C GLU A 193 -7.82 -16.05 12.73
N LEU A 194 -7.94 -16.58 13.93
CA LEU A 194 -9.12 -16.53 14.77
C LEU A 194 -8.87 -15.60 15.95
N SER A 195 -9.86 -14.77 16.27
CA SER A 195 -9.92 -14.01 17.52
C SER A 195 -10.85 -14.73 18.49
N ILE A 196 -10.37 -14.99 19.70
CA ILE A 196 -11.09 -15.72 20.74
C ILE A 196 -11.23 -14.82 21.95
N ASP A 197 -12.44 -14.55 22.38
CA ASP A 197 -12.71 -13.95 23.68
C ASP A 197 -13.18 -15.01 24.67
N ALA A 198 -12.61 -15.01 25.86
CA ALA A 198 -12.92 -15.96 26.92
C ALA A 198 -13.16 -15.26 28.26
N LEU A 199 -14.18 -15.71 29.00
CA LEU A 199 -14.32 -15.45 30.43
C LEU A 199 -13.68 -16.61 31.20
N VAL A 200 -12.86 -16.28 32.19
CA VAL A 200 -12.07 -17.24 32.96
C VAL A 200 -12.45 -17.18 34.44
N TRP A 201 -12.77 -18.34 35.01
CA TRP A 201 -13.11 -18.49 36.41
C TRP A 201 -12.45 -19.75 36.97
N ASP A 202 -11.68 -19.60 38.05
CA ASP A 202 -10.96 -20.69 38.72
C ASP A 202 -10.05 -21.50 37.77
N GLY A 203 -9.40 -20.81 36.83
CA GLY A 203 -8.49 -21.43 35.85
C GLY A 203 -9.16 -22.17 34.69
N ASP A 204 -10.50 -22.12 34.61
CA ASP A 204 -11.29 -22.69 33.53
C ASP A 204 -11.98 -21.61 32.69
N ILE A 205 -12.12 -21.88 31.38
CA ILE A 205 -12.89 -21.04 30.47
C ILE A 205 -14.37 -21.40 30.65
N ILE A 206 -15.19 -20.41 31.01
CA ILE A 206 -16.62 -20.60 31.26
C ILE A 206 -17.52 -20.07 30.15
N CYS A 207 -17.00 -19.18 29.30
CA CYS A 207 -17.69 -18.64 28.13
C CYS A 207 -16.63 -18.33 27.07
N ILE A 208 -16.90 -18.65 25.81
CA ILE A 208 -15.97 -18.42 24.71
C ILE A 208 -16.70 -17.93 23.46
N GLY A 209 -16.08 -17.00 22.73
CA GLY A 209 -16.50 -16.55 21.41
C GLY A 209 -15.35 -16.61 20.43
N ILE A 210 -15.54 -17.31 19.31
CA ILE A 210 -14.51 -17.53 18.30
C ILE A 210 -14.94 -16.87 17.00
N ALA A 211 -14.17 -15.88 16.55
CA ALA A 211 -14.44 -15.07 15.37
C ALA A 211 -13.35 -15.24 14.30
N ASP A 212 -13.77 -15.26 13.04
CA ASP A 212 -12.85 -15.15 11.90
C ASP A 212 -12.26 -13.73 11.86
N ARG A 213 -10.94 -13.62 11.71
CA ARG A 213 -10.25 -12.33 11.69
C ARG A 213 -9.68 -12.04 10.30
N ILE A 214 -9.95 -10.84 9.79
CA ILE A 214 -9.52 -10.41 8.46
C ILE A 214 -8.31 -9.48 8.62
N ILE A 215 -7.12 -10.00 8.35
CA ILE A 215 -5.86 -9.25 8.42
C ILE A 215 -5.41 -8.84 7.02
N GLY A 216 -5.04 -7.57 6.83
CA GLY A 216 -4.59 -7.02 5.55
C GLY A 216 -3.54 -5.91 5.66
N LEU A 217 -3.29 -5.25 4.52
CA LEU A 217 -2.35 -4.13 4.34
C LEU A 217 -0.87 -4.48 4.61
N PRO A 218 -0.28 -5.47 3.90
CA PRO A 218 1.14 -5.79 4.04
C PRO A 218 2.03 -4.57 3.68
N PRO A 219 3.18 -4.37 4.36
CA PRO A 219 3.84 -5.28 5.31
C PRO A 219 3.28 -5.23 6.75
N TYR A 220 2.22 -4.47 6.99
CA TYR A 220 1.57 -4.36 8.29
C TYR A 220 0.53 -5.48 8.49
N PHE A 221 0.01 -5.58 9.72
CA PHE A 221 -0.96 -6.59 10.13
C PHE A 221 -2.21 -5.90 10.65
N VAL A 222 -2.86 -5.11 9.78
CA VAL A 222 -4.04 -4.32 10.15
C VAL A 222 -5.29 -5.20 10.06
N GLU A 223 -6.10 -5.17 11.10
CA GLU A 223 -7.39 -5.87 11.14
C GLU A 223 -8.45 -5.06 10.39
N LEU A 224 -8.87 -5.59 9.25
CA LEU A 224 -9.89 -5.01 8.38
C LEU A 224 -11.31 -5.42 8.79
N GLY A 225 -11.43 -6.39 9.69
CA GLY A 225 -12.71 -6.77 10.27
C GLY A 225 -12.69 -8.15 10.92
N HIS A 226 -13.81 -8.51 11.51
CA HIS A 226 -14.05 -9.86 12.03
C HIS A 226 -15.49 -10.33 11.84
N THR A 227 -15.70 -11.63 11.93
CA THR A 227 -17.01 -12.28 11.80
C THR A 227 -17.22 -13.27 12.92
N LEU A 228 -18.36 -13.17 13.62
CA LEU A 228 -18.74 -14.05 14.72
C LEU A 228 -20.12 -14.69 14.45
N PRO A 229 -20.31 -16.01 14.64
CA PRO A 229 -19.26 -16.99 14.95
C PRO A 229 -18.28 -17.19 13.78
N THR A 230 -17.29 -18.06 13.93
CA THR A 230 -16.44 -18.56 12.83
C THR A 230 -17.15 -19.65 12.04
N ARG A 231 -16.77 -19.84 10.76
CA ARG A 231 -17.23 -20.97 9.93
C ARG A 231 -16.36 -22.22 10.04
N GLU A 232 -15.32 -22.20 10.86
CA GLU A 232 -14.43 -23.34 11.03
C GLU A 232 -15.19 -24.56 11.62
N PRO A 233 -14.86 -25.80 11.20
CA PRO A 233 -15.55 -27.00 11.68
C PRO A 233 -15.38 -27.24 13.18
N ASP A 234 -16.35 -27.88 13.83
CA ASP A 234 -16.32 -28.22 15.27
C ASP A 234 -15.03 -28.94 15.72
N SER A 235 -14.40 -29.72 14.84
CA SER A 235 -13.10 -30.35 15.14
C SER A 235 -12.01 -29.31 15.36
N VAL A 236 -11.94 -28.29 14.51
CA VAL A 236 -11.00 -27.18 14.62
C VAL A 236 -11.33 -26.34 15.85
N LEU A 237 -12.62 -26.08 16.12
CA LEU A 237 -13.04 -25.32 17.30
C LEU A 237 -12.56 -25.99 18.59
N ARG A 238 -12.73 -27.32 18.73
CA ARG A 238 -12.23 -28.06 19.89
C ARG A 238 -10.71 -27.96 20.06
N GLU A 239 -9.95 -27.99 18.98
CA GLU A 239 -8.49 -27.82 19.04
C GLU A 239 -8.10 -26.40 19.46
N VAL A 240 -8.75 -25.39 18.90
CA VAL A 240 -8.55 -23.98 19.22
C VAL A 240 -8.91 -23.68 20.68
N GLU A 241 -10.03 -24.20 21.16
CA GLU A 241 -10.44 -24.10 22.58
C GLU A 241 -9.43 -24.77 23.50
N ALA A 242 -8.94 -25.96 23.15
CA ALA A 242 -7.93 -26.67 23.93
C ALA A 242 -6.61 -25.89 24.00
N VAL A 243 -6.15 -25.32 22.88
CA VAL A 243 -4.96 -24.47 22.84
C VAL A 243 -5.16 -23.19 23.66
N MET A 244 -6.33 -22.56 23.57
CA MET A 244 -6.67 -21.36 24.35
C MET A 244 -6.69 -21.66 25.85
N LEU A 245 -7.34 -22.75 26.28
CA LEU A 245 -7.35 -23.17 27.69
C LEU A 245 -5.94 -23.44 28.22
N LYS A 246 -5.12 -24.14 27.41
CA LYS A 246 -3.72 -24.41 27.76
C LYS A 246 -2.91 -23.12 27.87
N ALA A 247 -3.13 -22.15 26.98
CA ALA A 247 -2.49 -20.83 27.03
C ALA A 247 -2.90 -20.01 28.25
N VAL A 248 -4.19 -19.98 28.58
CA VAL A 248 -4.72 -19.32 29.79
C VAL A 248 -4.05 -19.87 31.05
N ARG A 249 -3.96 -21.21 31.17
CA ARG A 249 -3.30 -21.88 32.29
C ARG A 249 -1.79 -21.63 32.32
N ALA A 250 -1.11 -21.71 31.17
CA ALA A 250 0.33 -21.47 31.05
C ALA A 250 0.73 -20.04 31.43
N LEU A 251 -0.14 -19.06 31.15
CA LEU A 251 0.06 -17.66 31.54
C LEU A 251 -0.32 -17.39 33.00
N GLY A 252 -0.93 -18.35 33.71
CA GLY A 252 -1.39 -18.18 35.09
C GLY A 252 -2.68 -17.35 35.21
N ILE A 253 -3.46 -17.23 34.14
CA ILE A 253 -4.73 -16.50 34.16
C ILE A 253 -5.79 -17.38 34.82
N THR A 254 -6.08 -17.12 36.10
CA THR A 254 -7.05 -17.91 36.89
C THR A 254 -8.43 -17.26 36.99
N THR A 255 -8.52 -15.95 36.86
CA THR A 255 -9.76 -15.18 37.05
C THR A 255 -9.74 -13.94 36.17
N GLY A 256 -10.85 -13.66 35.48
CA GLY A 256 -11.06 -12.45 34.68
C GLY A 256 -11.49 -12.78 33.26
N ALA A 257 -10.79 -12.20 32.29
CA ALA A 257 -11.03 -12.44 30.88
C ALA A 257 -9.70 -12.63 30.13
N ALA A 258 -9.75 -13.35 29.02
CA ALA A 258 -8.61 -13.55 28.14
C ALA A 258 -9.04 -13.42 26.68
N LYS A 259 -8.23 -12.73 25.89
CA LYS A 259 -8.39 -12.60 24.44
C LYS A 259 -7.22 -13.27 23.74
N GLY A 260 -7.48 -14.28 22.93
CA GLY A 260 -6.49 -15.00 22.14
C GLY A 260 -6.54 -14.63 20.66
N ASP A 261 -5.39 -14.41 20.04
CA ASP A 261 -5.20 -14.48 18.59
C ASP A 261 -4.54 -15.81 18.27
N ILE A 262 -5.25 -16.69 17.56
CA ILE A 262 -4.75 -18.02 17.22
C ILE A 262 -4.71 -18.16 15.70
N LYS A 263 -3.55 -18.56 15.18
CA LYS A 263 -3.32 -18.81 13.76
C LYS A 263 -3.54 -20.29 13.47
N LEU A 264 -4.33 -20.62 12.45
CA LEU A 264 -4.48 -21.98 11.97
C LEU A 264 -3.34 -22.28 10.99
N THR A 265 -2.23 -22.80 11.52
CA THR A 265 -1.02 -23.10 10.74
C THR A 265 -1.08 -24.50 10.13
N PRO A 266 -0.21 -24.84 9.17
CA PRO A 266 -0.09 -26.21 8.67
C PRO A 266 0.22 -27.25 9.76
N ASP A 267 0.87 -26.83 10.86
CA ASP A 267 1.23 -27.68 12.00
C ASP A 267 0.17 -27.67 13.12
N GLY A 268 -1.00 -27.06 12.87
CA GLY A 268 -2.11 -26.92 13.82
C GLY A 268 -2.29 -25.50 14.38
N PRO A 269 -3.22 -25.30 15.33
CA PRO A 269 -3.47 -23.99 15.92
C PRO A 269 -2.27 -23.51 16.77
N MET A 270 -1.78 -22.32 16.47
CA MET A 270 -0.61 -21.70 17.14
C MET A 270 -0.97 -20.33 17.72
N VAL A 271 -0.51 -20.05 18.94
CA VAL A 271 -0.84 -18.80 19.63
C VAL A 271 -0.02 -17.64 19.09
N GLY A 272 -0.72 -16.66 18.51
CA GLY A 272 -0.19 -15.36 18.12
C GLY A 272 -0.07 -14.40 19.30
N GLU A 273 -1.11 -14.24 20.10
CA GLU A 273 -1.11 -13.37 21.29
C GLU A 273 -2.21 -13.82 22.26
N VAL A 274 -2.00 -13.68 23.57
CA VAL A 274 -3.08 -13.81 24.57
C VAL A 274 -3.00 -12.64 25.54
N ALA A 275 -4.01 -11.78 25.54
CA ALA A 275 -4.12 -10.63 26.43
C ALA A 275 -5.08 -10.93 27.58
N ALA A 276 -4.75 -10.50 28.80
CA ALA A 276 -5.57 -10.69 30.00
C ALA A 276 -6.70 -9.64 30.12
N ARG A 277 -7.56 -9.59 29.11
CA ARG A 277 -8.73 -8.71 28.99
C ARG A 277 -9.62 -9.19 27.84
N LEU A 278 -10.83 -8.65 27.74
CA LEU A 278 -11.70 -8.82 26.57
C LEU A 278 -11.17 -8.07 25.34
N SER A 279 -11.58 -8.49 24.13
CA SER A 279 -11.15 -7.90 22.87
C SER A 279 -11.56 -6.43 22.73
N GLY A 280 -10.73 -5.68 22.00
CA GLY A 280 -11.09 -4.39 21.41
C GLY A 280 -11.73 -4.59 20.03
N GLY A 281 -11.67 -3.59 19.15
CA GLY A 281 -12.18 -3.73 17.78
C GLY A 281 -13.70 -3.95 17.71
N TRP A 282 -14.42 -3.61 18.79
CA TRP A 282 -15.88 -3.73 18.88
C TRP A 282 -16.43 -5.16 18.97
N MET A 283 -15.58 -6.18 19.13
CA MET A 283 -16.04 -7.55 19.24
C MET A 283 -16.75 -7.83 20.57
N SER A 284 -16.06 -7.62 21.70
CA SER A 284 -16.64 -7.85 23.02
C SER A 284 -17.83 -6.95 23.36
N SER A 285 -17.85 -5.73 22.80
CA SER A 285 -18.88 -4.73 23.07
C SER A 285 -20.09 -4.78 22.15
N HIS A 286 -19.92 -5.21 20.88
CA HIS A 286 -21.00 -5.20 19.90
C HIS A 286 -21.22 -6.58 19.27
N THR A 287 -20.26 -7.12 18.51
CA THR A 287 -20.55 -8.31 17.70
C THR A 287 -20.85 -9.54 18.55
N PHE A 288 -20.19 -9.72 19.69
CA PHE A 288 -20.49 -10.84 20.59
C PHE A 288 -21.90 -10.77 21.19
N PRO A 289 -22.31 -9.66 21.83
CA PRO A 289 -23.70 -9.49 22.26
C PRO A 289 -24.72 -9.64 21.12
N LEU A 290 -24.44 -9.12 19.93
CA LEU A 290 -25.35 -9.18 18.79
C LEU A 290 -25.52 -10.61 18.23
N ALA A 291 -24.44 -11.40 18.23
CA ALA A 291 -24.47 -12.78 17.75
C ALA A 291 -25.10 -13.74 18.77
N THR A 292 -24.77 -13.56 20.05
CA THR A 292 -25.08 -14.55 21.11
C THR A 292 -26.23 -14.13 22.03
N GLY A 293 -26.59 -12.85 22.07
CA GLY A 293 -27.50 -12.29 23.06
C GLY A 293 -26.90 -12.13 24.46
N TYR A 294 -25.61 -12.44 24.66
CA TYR A 294 -24.94 -12.37 25.96
C TYR A 294 -23.83 -11.31 25.96
N SER A 295 -23.72 -10.55 27.06
CA SER A 295 -22.67 -9.56 27.24
C SER A 295 -21.49 -10.14 28.01
N MET A 296 -20.36 -10.38 27.34
CA MET A 296 -19.12 -10.78 28.03
C MET A 296 -18.61 -9.67 28.96
N ILE A 297 -18.88 -8.41 28.66
CA ILE A 297 -18.51 -7.29 29.54
C ILE A 297 -19.26 -7.39 30.87
N ARG A 298 -20.56 -7.73 30.85
CA ARG A 298 -21.32 -8.01 32.08
C ARG A 298 -20.69 -9.16 32.86
N GLY A 299 -20.40 -10.27 32.20
CA GLY A 299 -19.73 -11.40 32.85
C GLY A 299 -18.37 -11.03 33.44
N ALA A 300 -17.57 -10.22 32.75
CA ALA A 300 -16.29 -9.72 33.28
C ALA A 300 -16.47 -8.81 34.52
N ILE A 301 -17.53 -7.99 34.55
CA ILE A 301 -17.89 -7.19 35.73
C ILE A 301 -18.29 -8.11 36.90
N GLU A 302 -19.12 -9.13 36.66
CA GLU A 302 -19.51 -10.11 37.67
C GLU A 302 -18.28 -10.83 38.25
N ILE A 303 -17.35 -11.25 37.39
CA ILE A 303 -16.09 -11.86 37.81
C ILE A 303 -15.25 -10.91 38.67
N ALA A 304 -15.13 -9.64 38.26
CA ALA A 304 -14.40 -8.62 39.03
C ALA A 304 -15.04 -8.34 40.40
N LEU A 305 -16.33 -8.63 40.57
CA LEU A 305 -17.06 -8.55 41.84
C LEU A 305 -17.00 -9.86 42.65
N GLY A 306 -16.31 -10.90 42.14
CA GLY A 306 -16.22 -12.20 42.80
C GLY A 306 -17.46 -13.06 42.63
N VAL A 307 -18.23 -12.84 41.56
CA VAL A 307 -19.42 -13.63 41.22
C VAL A 307 -19.16 -14.40 39.94
N LYS A 308 -19.38 -15.73 39.96
CA LYS A 308 -19.30 -16.56 38.76
C LYS A 308 -20.49 -16.22 37.83
N PRO A 309 -20.25 -15.81 36.57
CA PRO A 309 -21.32 -15.53 35.63
C PRO A 309 -22.16 -16.75 35.30
N GLU A 310 -23.47 -16.57 35.18
CA GLU A 310 -24.37 -17.58 34.62
C GLU A 310 -24.44 -17.40 33.10
N ILE A 311 -23.95 -18.40 32.37
CA ILE A 311 -23.87 -18.33 30.91
C ILE A 311 -25.19 -18.84 30.31
N PRO A 312 -25.93 -17.99 29.58
CA PRO A 312 -27.19 -18.40 28.98
C PRO A 312 -26.95 -19.27 27.75
N ARG A 313 -28.02 -19.90 27.26
CA ARG A 313 -28.01 -20.48 25.91
C ARG A 313 -27.90 -19.36 24.88
N PHE A 314 -26.86 -19.40 24.06
CA PHE A 314 -26.63 -18.38 23.04
C PHE A 314 -27.71 -18.39 21.96
N GLN A 315 -28.02 -17.20 21.48
CA GLN A 315 -28.69 -16.99 20.19
C GLN A 315 -27.78 -17.49 19.07
N ASN A 316 -28.39 -17.89 17.95
CA ASN A 316 -27.66 -18.35 16.77
C ASN A 316 -27.76 -17.31 15.65
N ARG A 317 -27.18 -16.13 15.90
CA ARG A 317 -27.08 -15.04 14.92
C ARG A 317 -25.64 -14.87 14.45
N VAL A 318 -25.49 -14.18 13.33
CA VAL A 318 -24.19 -13.77 12.80
C VAL A 318 -24.03 -12.27 13.01
N ALA A 319 -22.86 -11.85 13.48
CA ALA A 319 -22.47 -10.46 13.56
C ALA A 319 -21.11 -10.24 12.89
N MET A 320 -21.00 -9.15 12.15
CA MET A 320 -19.77 -8.82 11.42
C MET A 320 -19.39 -7.37 11.68
N GLU A 321 -18.09 -7.12 11.78
CA GLU A 321 -17.50 -5.79 11.75
C GLU A 321 -16.57 -5.69 10.54
N ARG A 322 -16.59 -4.56 9.86
CA ARG A 322 -15.64 -4.23 8.79
C ARG A 322 -15.16 -2.80 8.94
N ALA A 323 -13.87 -2.60 8.71
CA ALA A 323 -13.22 -1.31 8.76
C ALA A 323 -13.61 -0.43 7.56
N ILE A 324 -13.82 0.85 7.81
CA ILE A 324 -13.88 1.89 6.80
C ILE A 324 -12.45 2.39 6.57
N ILE A 325 -11.96 2.22 5.33
CA ILE A 325 -10.65 2.69 4.88
C ILE A 325 -10.85 3.63 3.69
N SER A 326 -10.34 4.86 3.77
CA SER A 326 -10.42 5.83 2.68
C SER A 326 -9.10 5.97 1.92
N THR A 327 -9.13 6.69 0.79
CA THR A 327 -7.91 7.14 0.12
C THR A 327 -7.13 8.11 1.02
N PRO A 328 -5.78 8.09 1.01
CA PRO A 328 -4.97 9.03 1.79
C PRO A 328 -5.17 10.50 1.38
N GLY A 329 -5.15 11.42 2.34
CA GLY A 329 -5.30 12.86 2.13
C GLY A 329 -5.96 13.57 3.30
N VAL A 330 -6.29 14.85 3.13
CA VAL A 330 -7.20 15.60 4.02
C VAL A 330 -8.63 15.22 3.68
N VAL A 331 -9.41 14.80 4.66
CA VAL A 331 -10.83 14.51 4.46
C VAL A 331 -11.58 15.78 4.10
N THR A 332 -12.17 15.83 2.91
CA THR A 332 -12.94 17.00 2.41
C THR A 332 -14.44 16.82 2.54
N LYS A 333 -14.91 15.56 2.52
CA LYS A 333 -16.33 15.25 2.61
C LYS A 333 -16.52 13.92 3.33
N ILE A 334 -17.55 13.86 4.18
CA ILE A 334 -18.06 12.64 4.79
C ILE A 334 -19.58 12.65 4.61
N ASP A 335 -20.13 11.63 3.96
CA ASP A 335 -21.54 11.56 3.59
C ASP A 335 -22.10 10.13 3.72
N GLY A 336 -23.43 10.00 3.74
CA GLY A 336 -24.14 8.71 3.79
C GLY A 336 -24.05 7.93 5.12
N ILE A 337 -23.38 8.47 6.16
CA ILE A 337 -23.29 7.82 7.48
C ILE A 337 -24.66 7.61 8.12
N ARG A 338 -25.56 8.60 8.03
CA ARG A 338 -26.91 8.51 8.61
C ARG A 338 -27.76 7.48 7.90
N ASP A 339 -27.69 7.45 6.57
CA ASP A 339 -28.45 6.51 5.74
C ASP A 339 -27.96 5.08 5.99
N ALA A 340 -26.65 4.87 6.02
CA ALA A 340 -26.05 3.58 6.37
C ALA A 340 -26.47 3.10 7.77
N ARG A 341 -26.50 4.00 8.78
CA ARG A 341 -27.01 3.65 10.13
C ARG A 341 -28.50 3.28 10.14
N SER A 342 -29.29 3.83 9.23
CA SER A 342 -30.73 3.55 9.16
C SER A 342 -31.08 2.24 8.44
N LEU A 343 -30.11 1.60 7.78
CA LEU A 343 -30.31 0.34 7.09
C LEU A 343 -30.71 -0.78 8.07
N PRO A 344 -31.80 -1.53 7.79
CA PRO A 344 -32.15 -2.70 8.58
C PRO A 344 -31.00 -3.70 8.66
N GLY A 345 -30.64 -4.09 9.89
CA GLY A 345 -29.55 -5.02 10.18
C GLY A 345 -28.18 -4.38 10.39
N VAL A 346 -28.01 -3.08 10.13
CA VAL A 346 -26.86 -2.31 10.62
C VAL A 346 -27.07 -2.00 12.09
N ALA A 347 -26.14 -2.43 12.93
CA ALA A 347 -26.17 -2.19 14.37
C ALA A 347 -25.49 -0.86 14.73
N GLU A 348 -24.38 -0.54 14.07
CA GLU A 348 -23.66 0.72 14.29
C GLU A 348 -22.75 1.07 13.09
N VAL A 349 -22.53 2.37 12.88
CA VAL A 349 -21.47 2.90 12.01
C VAL A 349 -20.62 3.85 12.84
N ILE A 350 -19.36 3.49 13.05
CA ILE A 350 -18.42 4.24 13.90
C ILE A 350 -17.47 5.00 13.00
N LEU A 351 -17.31 6.29 13.23
CA LEU A 351 -16.43 7.15 12.45
C LEU A 351 -15.31 7.69 13.34
N ASN A 352 -14.07 7.49 12.92
CA ASN A 352 -12.85 7.89 13.63
C ASN A 352 -12.13 9.08 12.98
N CYS A 353 -12.63 9.58 11.84
CA CYS A 353 -12.12 10.78 11.18
C CYS A 353 -13.20 11.86 11.07
N ARG A 354 -12.76 13.10 10.84
CA ARG A 354 -13.59 14.28 10.64
C ARG A 354 -13.12 15.01 9.38
N ILE A 355 -13.99 15.84 8.82
CA ILE A 355 -13.61 16.76 7.75
C ILE A 355 -12.47 17.65 8.26
N GLY A 356 -11.38 17.73 7.49
CA GLY A 356 -10.14 18.41 7.84
C GLY A 356 -9.06 17.50 8.42
N ASP A 357 -9.38 16.26 8.83
CA ASP A 357 -8.37 15.33 9.34
C ASP A 357 -7.49 14.79 8.22
N VAL A 358 -6.22 14.55 8.54
CA VAL A 358 -5.26 13.90 7.64
C VAL A 358 -5.33 12.39 7.84
N VAL A 359 -5.65 11.67 6.78
CA VAL A 359 -5.70 10.22 6.77
C VAL A 359 -4.60 9.64 5.88
N ASN A 360 -3.92 8.61 6.37
CA ASN A 360 -2.83 7.91 5.69
C ASN A 360 -3.22 6.43 5.51
N PRO A 361 -2.54 5.67 4.64
CA PRO A 361 -2.69 4.22 4.61
C PRO A 361 -2.46 3.66 6.03
N PRO A 362 -3.42 2.91 6.61
CA PRO A 362 -3.28 2.41 7.97
C PRO A 362 -2.09 1.47 8.10
N ARG A 363 -1.29 1.68 9.14
CA ARG A 363 -0.21 0.79 9.59
C ARG A 363 -0.57 0.08 10.89
N SER A 364 -1.62 0.55 11.56
CA SER A 364 -2.16 -0.02 12.80
C SER A 364 -3.68 0.09 12.87
N ASN A 365 -4.31 -0.61 13.81
CA ASN A 365 -5.76 -0.60 13.99
C ASN A 365 -6.32 0.77 14.42
N MET A 366 -5.48 1.66 14.95
CA MET A 366 -5.87 2.99 15.40
C MET A 366 -5.97 4.01 14.26
N GLU A 367 -5.38 3.71 13.10
CA GLU A 367 -5.32 4.62 11.94
C GLU A 367 -6.48 4.37 10.94
N LYS A 368 -7.43 3.49 11.28
CA LYS A 368 -8.63 3.18 10.47
C LYS A 368 -9.66 4.32 10.58
N GLN A 369 -10.29 4.70 9.47
CA GLN A 369 -11.22 5.84 9.41
C GLN A 369 -12.57 5.57 10.07
N GLY A 370 -12.93 4.30 10.27
CA GLY A 370 -14.16 3.93 10.95
C GLY A 370 -14.47 2.44 10.86
N HIS A 371 -15.70 2.07 11.19
CA HIS A 371 -16.18 0.71 11.27
C HIS A 371 -17.68 0.64 10.92
N VAL A 372 -18.11 -0.44 10.28
CA VAL A 372 -19.53 -0.79 10.12
C VAL A 372 -19.77 -2.11 10.83
N ILE A 373 -20.78 -2.15 11.70
CA ILE A 373 -21.16 -3.34 12.46
C ILE A 373 -22.57 -3.75 12.07
N VAL A 374 -22.75 -5.01 11.71
CA VAL A 374 -24.05 -5.57 11.29
C VAL A 374 -24.36 -6.84 12.06
N ALA A 375 -25.65 -7.19 12.13
CA ALA A 375 -26.09 -8.48 12.64
C ALA A 375 -27.33 -8.99 11.90
N GLY A 376 -27.35 -10.30 11.63
CA GLY A 376 -28.36 -10.98 10.81
C GLY A 376 -28.56 -12.43 11.25
N ALA A 377 -29.41 -13.16 10.54
CA ALA A 377 -29.66 -14.58 10.75
C ALA A 377 -28.62 -15.48 10.04
N SER A 378 -27.93 -14.98 9.01
CA SER A 378 -26.92 -15.73 8.26
C SER A 378 -25.73 -14.88 7.82
N TYR A 379 -24.66 -15.53 7.35
CA TYR A 379 -23.49 -14.85 6.79
C TYR A 379 -23.86 -14.04 5.55
N ASP A 380 -24.56 -14.65 4.60
CA ASP A 380 -24.94 -14.02 3.33
C ASP A 380 -25.80 -12.77 3.56
N GLU A 381 -26.68 -12.80 4.57
CA GLU A 381 -27.47 -11.63 4.96
C GLU A 381 -26.56 -10.50 5.48
N CYS A 382 -25.65 -10.80 6.42
CA CYS A 382 -24.71 -9.82 6.95
C CYS A 382 -23.80 -9.23 5.87
N GLU A 383 -23.29 -10.06 4.95
CA GLU A 383 -22.47 -9.59 3.82
C GLU A 383 -23.26 -8.66 2.89
N ALA A 384 -24.52 -8.99 2.60
CA ALA A 384 -25.39 -8.14 1.79
C ALA A 384 -25.74 -6.81 2.47
N ILE A 385 -25.89 -6.79 3.80
CA ILE A 385 -26.08 -5.55 4.57
C ILE A 385 -24.81 -4.72 4.55
N LEU A 386 -23.64 -5.32 4.82
CA LEU A 386 -22.35 -4.62 4.78
C LEU A 386 -22.11 -3.98 3.42
N ARG A 387 -22.29 -4.72 2.33
CA ARG A 387 -22.10 -4.20 0.97
C ARG A 387 -22.95 -2.95 0.73
N ARG A 388 -24.25 -2.99 1.09
CA ARG A 388 -25.15 -1.84 0.96
C ARG A 388 -24.73 -0.66 1.85
N ALA A 389 -24.29 -0.93 3.07
CA ALA A 389 -23.81 0.13 3.96
C ALA A 389 -22.56 0.82 3.41
N PHE A 390 -21.59 0.05 2.89
CA PHE A 390 -20.38 0.62 2.26
C PHE A 390 -20.66 1.38 0.96
N GLU A 391 -21.63 0.95 0.15
CA GLU A 391 -22.07 1.67 -1.05
C GLU A 391 -22.66 3.06 -0.72
N MET A 392 -23.23 3.22 0.48
CA MET A 392 -23.77 4.51 0.95
C MET A 392 -22.70 5.43 1.53
N ILE A 393 -21.68 4.88 2.21
CA ILE A 393 -20.69 5.67 2.94
C ILE A 393 -19.67 6.27 1.97
N VAL A 394 -19.58 7.60 1.95
CA VAL A 394 -18.61 8.33 1.13
C VAL A 394 -17.65 9.12 2.02
N ILE A 395 -16.35 8.85 1.88
CA ILE A 395 -15.27 9.65 2.48
C ILE A 395 -14.35 10.12 1.34
N GLU A 396 -14.44 11.40 0.98
CA GLU A 396 -13.56 12.00 -0.02
C GLU A 396 -12.35 12.64 0.66
N THR A 397 -11.19 12.48 0.05
CA THR A 397 -9.96 13.12 0.52
C THR A 397 -9.29 13.92 -0.60
N LYS A 398 -8.70 15.07 -0.24
CA LYS A 398 -7.77 15.84 -1.08
C LYS A 398 -6.37 15.64 -0.56
N SER A 399 -5.41 15.33 -1.41
CA SER A 399 -4.01 15.25 -0.98
C SER A 399 -3.56 16.53 -0.26
N GLU A 400 -3.07 16.42 0.99
CA GLU A 400 -2.64 17.57 1.82
C GLU A 400 -1.37 18.24 1.28
N ARG A 401 -0.63 17.53 0.44
CA ARG A 401 0.33 18.14 -0.45
C ARG A 401 -0.30 18.09 -1.82
N THR A 402 -0.65 19.23 -2.41
CA THR A 402 -0.67 19.29 -3.87
C THR A 402 0.72 18.87 -4.27
N LEU A 403 0.89 17.61 -4.67
CA LEU A 403 2.15 17.16 -5.21
C LEU A 403 2.36 18.07 -6.41
N THR A 404 3.38 18.93 -6.36
CA THR A 404 3.68 19.85 -7.46
C THR A 404 4.89 19.33 -8.22
N PRO A 405 5.04 19.68 -9.51
CA PRO A 405 6.24 19.34 -10.27
C PRO A 405 7.54 19.76 -9.56
N GLN A 406 7.53 20.87 -8.81
CA GLN A 406 8.68 21.33 -8.03
C GLN A 406 9.01 20.43 -6.85
N ILE A 407 8.00 19.94 -6.12
CA ILE A 407 8.18 18.99 -5.01
C ILE A 407 8.73 17.66 -5.56
N VAL A 408 8.14 17.14 -6.64
CA VAL A 408 8.60 15.91 -7.29
C VAL A 408 10.05 16.05 -7.74
N ALA A 409 10.41 17.14 -8.41
CA ALA A 409 11.78 17.39 -8.85
C ALA A 409 12.77 17.53 -7.68
N ALA A 410 12.36 18.17 -6.57
CA ALA A 410 13.19 18.30 -5.37
C ALA A 410 13.46 16.94 -4.70
N GLN A 411 12.42 16.11 -4.55
CA GLN A 411 12.56 14.75 -4.01
C GLN A 411 13.40 13.87 -4.94
N ALA A 412 13.19 13.98 -6.25
CA ALA A 412 13.98 13.25 -7.24
C ALA A 412 15.46 13.62 -7.13
N ARG A 413 15.77 14.93 -7.07
CA ARG A 413 17.15 15.43 -6.88
C ARG A 413 17.80 14.86 -5.63
N GLN A 414 17.07 14.78 -4.52
CA GLN A 414 17.58 14.20 -3.28
C GLN A 414 17.93 12.72 -3.46
N LYS A 415 17.04 11.94 -4.08
CA LYS A 415 17.21 10.48 -4.25
C LYS A 415 18.27 10.11 -5.29
N PHE A 416 18.33 10.83 -6.42
CA PHE A 416 19.37 10.62 -7.44
C PHE A 416 20.78 11.03 -6.95
N GLY A 417 20.87 11.93 -5.97
CA GLY A 417 22.14 12.46 -5.48
C GLY A 417 22.96 13.09 -6.61
N ARG A 418 24.14 12.53 -6.89
CA ARG A 418 25.06 13.04 -7.92
C ARG A 418 24.76 12.51 -9.34
N ILE A 419 23.90 11.51 -9.48
CA ILE A 419 23.65 10.81 -10.75
C ILE A 419 22.76 11.63 -11.70
N CYS A 420 21.78 12.34 -11.15
CA CYS A 420 20.90 13.24 -11.89
C CYS A 420 20.52 14.41 -10.99
N ARG A 421 20.60 15.64 -11.49
CA ARG A 421 20.23 16.84 -10.73
C ARG A 421 18.74 17.17 -10.75
N ALA A 422 17.92 16.42 -11.50
CA ALA A 422 16.54 16.81 -11.82
C ALA A 422 16.49 18.32 -12.13
N CYS A 423 17.24 18.69 -13.18
CA CYS A 423 17.49 20.09 -13.54
C CYS A 423 16.16 20.81 -13.79
N ARG A 424 16.11 22.11 -13.47
CA ARG A 424 14.96 22.96 -13.82
C ARG A 424 14.76 23.00 -15.34
N VAL A 425 15.85 23.02 -16.11
CA VAL A 425 15.87 22.83 -17.56
C VAL A 425 16.69 21.58 -17.83
N CYS A 426 16.06 20.53 -18.37
CA CYS A 426 16.70 19.25 -18.64
C CYS A 426 17.16 19.17 -20.10
N ASP A 427 18.29 19.84 -20.37
CA ASP A 427 18.91 20.04 -21.69
C ASP A 427 20.08 19.09 -21.99
N GLY A 428 20.61 18.41 -20.97
CA GLY A 428 21.73 17.49 -21.12
C GLY A 428 23.11 18.10 -20.93
N VAL A 429 23.22 19.42 -20.77
CA VAL A 429 24.49 20.13 -20.60
C VAL A 429 25.19 19.69 -19.32
N TYR A 430 24.47 19.64 -18.19
CA TYR A 430 25.07 19.24 -16.91
C TYR A 430 25.56 17.78 -16.93
N CYS A 431 24.81 16.88 -17.56
CA CYS A 431 25.09 15.44 -17.55
C CYS A 431 25.80 14.95 -18.82
N ALA A 432 26.44 15.85 -19.56
CA ALA A 432 27.18 15.51 -20.76
C ALA A 432 28.29 14.49 -20.43
N GLY A 433 28.32 13.36 -21.15
CA GLY A 433 29.28 12.28 -20.93
C GLY A 433 29.10 11.47 -19.64
N MET A 434 28.08 11.75 -18.83
CA MET A 434 27.85 11.04 -17.56
C MET A 434 27.14 9.69 -17.78
N MET A 435 27.88 8.71 -18.32
CA MET A 435 27.48 7.31 -18.42
C MET A 435 28.52 6.38 -17.77
N PRO A 436 28.12 5.41 -16.91
CA PRO A 436 26.76 5.14 -16.43
C PRO A 436 26.15 6.31 -15.64
N GLY A 437 24.85 6.54 -15.84
CA GLY A 437 24.15 7.72 -15.35
C GLY A 437 22.96 8.08 -16.24
N MET A 438 22.27 9.18 -15.91
CA MET A 438 21.12 9.69 -16.67
C MET A 438 21.52 10.59 -17.84
N GLY A 439 22.81 10.68 -18.18
CA GLY A 439 23.38 11.53 -19.24
C GLY A 439 23.38 10.92 -20.64
N GLY A 440 23.90 11.68 -21.61
CA GLY A 440 24.24 11.21 -22.96
C GLY A 440 25.68 10.69 -23.04
N ILE A 441 25.99 9.89 -24.06
CA ILE A 441 27.34 9.37 -24.30
C ILE A 441 28.28 10.45 -24.86
N GLY A 442 29.58 10.32 -24.61
CA GLY A 442 30.59 11.20 -25.20
C GLY A 442 30.47 12.65 -24.72
N THR A 443 30.38 13.58 -25.66
CA THR A 443 30.13 15.01 -25.38
C THR A 443 28.68 15.29 -24.99
N GLY A 444 27.78 14.31 -25.09
CA GLY A 444 26.35 14.48 -24.85
C GLY A 444 25.62 15.25 -25.94
N LYS A 445 26.25 15.49 -27.11
CA LYS A 445 25.73 16.36 -28.16
C LYS A 445 24.46 15.82 -28.78
N THR A 446 24.33 14.51 -29.00
CA THR A 446 23.05 13.93 -29.47
C THR A 446 21.90 14.23 -28.51
N PHE A 447 22.15 14.24 -27.20
CA PHE A 447 21.10 14.59 -26.24
C PHE A 447 20.69 16.06 -26.42
N MET A 448 21.65 16.98 -26.49
CA MET A 448 21.40 18.41 -26.74
C MET A 448 20.71 18.66 -28.09
N ASN A 449 21.15 17.99 -29.16
CA ASN A 449 20.58 18.11 -30.51
C ASN A 449 19.08 17.77 -30.54
N ASN A 450 18.61 16.84 -29.70
CA ASN A 450 17.17 16.55 -29.62
C ASN A 450 16.34 17.74 -29.15
N LEU A 451 16.90 18.57 -28.25
CA LEU A 451 16.23 19.80 -27.81
C LEU A 451 16.41 20.91 -28.83
N GLU A 452 17.64 21.10 -29.32
CA GLU A 452 17.97 22.13 -30.32
C GLU A 452 17.10 21.97 -31.58
N ALA A 453 16.84 20.74 -32.04
CA ALA A 453 15.96 20.45 -33.17
C ALA A 453 14.51 20.93 -32.92
N LEU A 454 13.95 20.70 -31.73
CA LEU A 454 12.63 21.22 -31.35
C LEU A 454 12.61 22.74 -31.17
N GLU A 455 13.75 23.33 -30.80
CA GLU A 455 13.94 24.77 -30.68
C GLU A 455 14.05 25.47 -32.04
N GLN A 456 14.16 24.75 -33.16
CA GLN A 456 14.05 25.36 -34.50
C GLN A 456 12.60 25.65 -34.90
N TYR A 457 11.62 25.07 -34.20
CA TYR A 457 10.20 25.26 -34.48
C TYR A 457 9.53 26.14 -33.44
N ARG A 458 8.81 27.18 -33.88
CA ARG A 458 7.92 28.01 -33.05
C ARG A 458 6.48 27.70 -33.42
N ILE A 459 5.59 27.77 -32.44
CA ILE A 459 4.15 27.59 -32.65
C ILE A 459 3.57 28.90 -33.18
N ARG A 460 2.79 28.82 -34.26
CA ARG A 460 1.98 29.92 -34.77
C ARG A 460 0.65 29.93 -34.05
N GLU A 461 0.46 30.95 -33.24
CA GLU A 461 -0.81 31.19 -32.57
C GLU A 461 -1.91 31.53 -33.59
N ARG A 462 -3.12 31.04 -33.33
CA ARG A 462 -4.34 31.38 -34.06
C ARG A 462 -5.46 31.40 -33.04
N VAL A 463 -5.83 32.58 -32.55
CA VAL A 463 -6.81 32.75 -31.45
C VAL A 463 -8.23 33.12 -31.88
N ILE A 464 -8.44 33.39 -33.17
CA ILE A 464 -9.77 33.73 -33.70
C ILE A 464 -10.42 32.44 -34.22
N HIS A 465 -11.08 31.71 -33.33
CA HIS A 465 -11.83 30.47 -33.60
C HIS A 465 -12.80 30.17 -32.43
N ASP A 466 -13.56 29.07 -32.56
CA ASP A 466 -14.57 28.58 -31.61
C ASP A 466 -14.11 27.35 -30.79
N VAL A 467 -12.88 26.86 -30.99
CA VAL A 467 -12.32 25.73 -30.21
C VAL A 467 -12.05 26.13 -28.76
N SER A 468 -12.84 25.59 -27.82
CA SER A 468 -12.66 25.76 -26.37
C SER A 468 -12.30 24.48 -25.61
N THR A 469 -12.56 23.31 -26.21
CA THR A 469 -12.34 22.00 -25.58
C THR A 469 -11.86 21.02 -26.65
N PRO A 470 -10.55 20.97 -26.94
CA PRO A 470 -10.01 20.12 -27.99
C PRO A 470 -10.03 18.64 -27.58
N ARG A 471 -10.20 17.75 -28.56
CA ARG A 471 -10.15 16.31 -28.33
C ARG A 471 -8.71 15.81 -28.32
N LEU A 472 -8.24 15.40 -27.15
CA LEU A 472 -6.89 14.85 -26.96
C LEU A 472 -6.80 13.34 -27.23
N VAL A 473 -7.94 12.64 -27.19
CA VAL A 473 -8.01 11.18 -27.29
C VAL A 473 -7.38 10.65 -28.57
N ALA A 474 -6.57 9.60 -28.46
CA ALA A 474 -5.88 8.93 -29.56
C ALA A 474 -6.04 7.40 -29.49
N ASP A 475 -6.02 6.73 -30.64
CA ASP A 475 -5.98 5.27 -30.71
C ASP A 475 -4.53 4.77 -30.81
N PHE A 476 -4.20 3.78 -29.98
CA PHE A 476 -2.97 3.00 -30.08
C PHE A 476 -3.29 1.51 -30.16
N PHE A 477 -3.45 1.01 -31.39
CA PHE A 477 -3.73 -0.41 -31.68
C PHE A 477 -4.98 -0.95 -30.96
N GLY A 478 -6.06 -0.16 -30.93
CA GLY A 478 -7.32 -0.52 -30.29
C GLY A 478 -7.40 -0.16 -28.80
N VAL A 479 -6.32 0.40 -28.23
CA VAL A 479 -6.34 0.99 -26.89
C VAL A 479 -6.58 2.49 -27.02
N GLU A 480 -7.66 2.96 -26.41
CA GLU A 480 -7.96 4.38 -26.31
C GLU A 480 -7.03 5.04 -25.28
N LEU A 481 -6.25 6.03 -25.72
CA LEU A 481 -5.40 6.86 -24.87
C LEU A 481 -6.07 8.21 -24.66
N ALA A 482 -6.00 8.75 -23.45
CA ALA A 482 -6.49 10.10 -23.13
C ALA A 482 -5.75 11.19 -23.93
N PHE A 483 -4.49 10.94 -24.29
CA PHE A 483 -3.63 11.80 -25.12
C PHE A 483 -2.54 10.96 -25.82
N PRO A 484 -1.95 11.41 -26.95
CA PRO A 484 -1.06 10.60 -27.79
C PRO A 484 0.39 10.53 -27.25
N VAL A 485 0.57 10.39 -25.94
CA VAL A 485 1.90 10.38 -25.30
C VAL A 485 2.00 9.22 -24.32
N MET A 486 3.11 8.46 -24.38
CA MET A 486 3.35 7.27 -23.56
C MET A 486 4.72 7.32 -22.89
N ALA A 487 4.92 6.51 -21.84
CA ALA A 487 6.25 6.36 -21.24
C ALA A 487 7.20 5.64 -22.20
N ALA A 488 8.40 6.18 -22.43
CA ALA A 488 9.45 5.50 -23.21
C ALA A 488 10.11 4.37 -22.39
N PRO A 489 10.61 3.30 -23.04
CA PRO A 489 11.28 2.22 -22.33
C PRO A 489 12.60 2.69 -21.71
N VAL A 490 12.69 2.61 -20.38
CA VAL A 490 13.92 2.89 -19.61
C VAL A 490 14.18 1.73 -18.64
N THR A 491 15.44 1.31 -18.52
CA THR A 491 15.87 0.24 -17.61
C THR A 491 17.22 0.52 -16.96
N GLY A 492 17.59 -0.34 -16.03
CA GLY A 492 18.86 -0.32 -15.33
C GLY A 492 18.91 0.76 -14.27
N THR A 493 17.92 0.79 -13.38
CA THR A 493 17.81 1.80 -12.33
C THR A 493 19.03 1.79 -11.41
N VAL A 494 19.56 0.60 -11.07
CA VAL A 494 20.80 0.48 -10.28
C VAL A 494 22.00 1.10 -10.99
N THR A 495 22.13 0.88 -12.31
CA THR A 495 23.31 1.29 -13.08
C THR A 495 23.24 2.74 -13.57
N ASN A 496 22.06 3.21 -13.99
CA ASN A 496 21.85 4.51 -14.62
C ASN A 496 21.24 5.54 -13.68
N MET A 497 20.50 5.11 -12.65
CA MET A 497 19.83 5.98 -11.66
C MET A 497 20.50 5.90 -10.28
N GLY A 498 21.61 5.17 -10.14
CA GLY A 498 22.34 5.02 -8.87
C GLY A 498 21.59 4.23 -7.81
N GLY A 499 20.59 3.42 -8.19
CA GLY A 499 19.74 2.72 -7.23
C GLY A 499 18.78 3.61 -6.45
N ALA A 500 18.51 4.83 -6.94
CA ALA A 500 17.55 5.77 -6.35
C ALA A 500 16.11 5.21 -6.27
N ILE A 501 15.82 4.19 -7.07
CA ILE A 501 14.59 3.39 -7.08
C ILE A 501 14.96 1.97 -7.55
N THR A 502 14.32 0.94 -7.02
CA THR A 502 14.55 -0.43 -7.52
C THR A 502 13.94 -0.61 -8.92
N GLU A 503 14.37 -1.64 -9.64
CA GLU A 503 13.83 -1.91 -10.98
C GLU A 503 12.33 -2.26 -10.92
N GLU A 504 11.90 -2.97 -9.87
CA GLU A 504 10.50 -3.34 -9.64
C GLU A 504 9.64 -2.13 -9.29
N GLU A 505 10.06 -1.32 -8.31
CA GLU A 505 9.34 -0.09 -7.94
C GLU A 505 9.23 0.85 -9.14
N TYR A 506 10.27 0.96 -9.95
CA TYR A 506 10.25 1.78 -11.16
C TYR A 506 9.25 1.26 -12.18
N ALA A 507 9.31 -0.03 -12.53
CA ALA A 507 8.40 -0.64 -13.48
C ALA A 507 6.94 -0.48 -13.03
N ARG A 508 6.62 -0.77 -11.76
CA ARG A 508 5.28 -0.57 -11.19
C ARG A 508 4.84 0.88 -11.22
N ALA A 509 5.71 1.82 -10.80
CA ALA A 509 5.39 3.24 -10.77
C ALA A 509 5.07 3.80 -12.16
N VAL A 510 5.87 3.44 -13.17
CA VAL A 510 5.65 3.91 -14.54
C VAL A 510 4.39 3.31 -15.14
N VAL A 511 4.17 2.00 -14.97
CA VAL A 511 3.01 1.30 -15.51
C VAL A 511 1.72 1.83 -14.87
N ASN A 512 1.60 1.77 -13.55
CA ASN A 512 0.38 2.19 -12.86
C ASN A 512 0.13 3.70 -13.01
N GLY A 513 1.19 4.51 -12.93
CA GLY A 513 1.06 5.96 -13.03
C GLY A 513 0.60 6.41 -14.41
N SER A 514 1.05 5.71 -15.46
CA SER A 514 0.58 5.93 -16.83
C SER A 514 -0.87 5.53 -17.00
N VAL A 515 -1.26 4.34 -16.52
CA VAL A 515 -2.64 3.84 -16.60
C VAL A 515 -3.61 4.75 -15.85
N LYS A 516 -3.25 5.21 -14.65
CA LYS A 516 -4.04 6.19 -13.89
C LYS A 516 -4.25 7.50 -14.62
N ALA A 517 -3.29 7.92 -15.44
CA ALA A 517 -3.39 9.14 -16.25
C ALA A 517 -4.10 8.90 -17.60
N GLY A 518 -4.58 7.68 -17.88
CA GLY A 518 -5.24 7.34 -19.14
C GLY A 518 -4.30 7.09 -20.31
N THR A 519 -3.03 6.73 -20.05
CA THR A 519 -2.07 6.32 -21.08
C THR A 519 -1.38 4.99 -20.72
N ILE A 520 -0.43 4.54 -21.54
CA ILE A 520 0.27 3.25 -21.38
C ILE A 520 1.78 3.43 -21.24
N ALA A 521 2.45 2.39 -20.76
CA ALA A 521 3.87 2.39 -20.51
C ALA A 521 4.65 1.44 -21.41
N TRP A 522 5.80 1.89 -21.93
CA TRP A 522 6.74 1.02 -22.62
C TRP A 522 7.83 0.57 -21.66
N LEU A 523 8.21 -0.70 -21.75
CA LEU A 523 9.12 -1.35 -20.80
C LEU A 523 10.32 -1.90 -21.56
N GLY A 524 11.54 -1.54 -21.17
CA GLY A 524 12.73 -2.08 -21.82
C GLY A 524 13.14 -3.44 -21.26
N ASP A 525 13.96 -4.17 -22.00
CA ASP A 525 14.86 -5.15 -21.40
C ASP A 525 16.24 -4.54 -21.13
N GLY A 526 16.99 -5.16 -20.23
CA GLY A 526 18.28 -4.65 -19.76
C GLY A 526 19.39 -5.67 -19.93
N ALA A 527 20.61 -5.24 -19.55
CA ALA A 527 21.79 -6.10 -19.58
C ALA A 527 21.80 -7.21 -18.52
N THR A 528 20.73 -7.36 -17.73
CA THR A 528 20.54 -8.45 -16.76
C THR A 528 19.29 -9.23 -17.17
N PRO A 529 19.34 -10.58 -17.28
CA PRO A 529 18.22 -11.39 -17.77
C PRO A 529 16.91 -11.24 -16.99
N GLU A 530 16.95 -10.86 -15.71
CA GLU A 530 15.75 -10.71 -14.87
C GLU A 530 14.93 -9.46 -15.21
N LYS A 531 15.54 -8.41 -15.79
CA LYS A 531 14.88 -7.10 -15.94
C LYS A 531 13.65 -7.13 -16.83
N TYR A 532 13.68 -7.90 -17.92
CA TYR A 532 12.49 -8.01 -18.77
C TYR A 532 11.36 -8.73 -18.02
N ARG A 533 11.67 -9.69 -17.14
CA ARG A 533 10.67 -10.40 -16.34
C ARG A 533 10.01 -9.47 -15.33
N ILE A 534 10.80 -8.62 -14.67
CA ILE A 534 10.28 -7.58 -13.75
C ILE A 534 9.32 -6.65 -14.50
N GLY A 535 9.71 -6.21 -15.71
CA GLY A 535 8.83 -5.42 -16.57
C GLY A 535 7.53 -6.16 -16.91
N LEU A 536 7.63 -7.42 -17.35
CA LEU A 536 6.46 -8.23 -17.69
C LEU A 536 5.55 -8.53 -16.50
N GLU A 537 6.10 -8.68 -15.31
CA GLU A 537 5.32 -8.81 -14.08
C GLU A 537 4.51 -7.54 -13.82
N ALA A 538 5.12 -6.36 -13.92
CA ALA A 538 4.39 -5.09 -13.83
C ALA A 538 3.33 -4.95 -14.93
N ALA A 539 3.64 -5.35 -16.17
CA ALA A 539 2.69 -5.33 -17.29
C ALA A 539 1.47 -6.23 -17.03
N SER A 540 1.68 -7.40 -16.41
CA SER A 540 0.60 -8.36 -16.13
C SER A 540 -0.48 -7.83 -15.19
N LEU A 541 -0.16 -6.80 -14.40
CA LEU A 541 -1.09 -6.15 -13.48
C LEU A 541 -2.12 -5.25 -14.18
N VAL A 542 -1.83 -4.78 -15.40
CA VAL A 542 -2.63 -3.78 -16.12
C VAL A 542 -3.13 -4.24 -17.49
N ARG A 543 -3.01 -5.54 -17.79
CA ARG A 543 -3.43 -6.25 -19.02
C ARG A 543 -3.94 -5.34 -20.17
N GLY A 544 -3.15 -5.24 -21.24
CA GLY A 544 -3.47 -4.42 -22.41
C GLY A 544 -2.89 -3.01 -22.39
N HIS A 545 -2.23 -2.60 -21.30
CA HIS A 545 -1.71 -1.23 -21.15
C HIS A 545 -0.18 -1.16 -21.01
N ALA A 546 0.54 -2.06 -21.71
CA ALA A 546 2.00 -2.08 -21.72
C ALA A 546 2.59 -2.56 -23.05
N VAL A 547 3.77 -2.03 -23.41
CA VAL A 547 4.54 -2.38 -24.61
C VAL A 547 5.99 -2.71 -24.26
N PRO A 548 6.39 -3.98 -24.17
CA PRO A 548 7.79 -4.32 -23.95
C PRO A 548 8.62 -4.18 -25.24
N ILE A 549 9.78 -3.56 -25.10
CA ILE A 549 10.77 -3.36 -26.16
C ILE A 549 12.06 -4.10 -25.79
N PHE A 550 12.50 -4.96 -26.70
CA PHE A 550 13.66 -5.83 -26.50
C PHE A 550 14.89 -5.34 -27.27
N LYS A 551 16.08 -5.58 -26.74
CA LYS A 551 17.34 -5.36 -27.45
C LYS A 551 17.48 -6.36 -28.60
N PRO A 552 18.28 -6.03 -29.64
CA PRO A 552 18.38 -6.84 -30.85
C PRO A 552 19.33 -8.02 -30.59
N ARG A 553 18.82 -8.98 -29.82
CA ARG A 553 19.49 -10.22 -29.40
C ARG A 553 19.42 -11.29 -30.49
N SER A 554 19.82 -12.52 -30.20
CA SER A 554 19.57 -13.65 -31.11
C SER A 554 18.06 -13.80 -31.38
N GLN A 555 17.70 -14.33 -32.57
CA GLN A 555 16.30 -14.52 -32.96
C GLN A 555 15.50 -15.27 -31.87
N GLU A 556 16.05 -16.37 -31.34
CA GLU A 556 15.36 -17.20 -30.36
C GLU A 556 15.11 -16.49 -29.02
N GLU A 557 16.05 -15.66 -28.58
CA GLU A 557 15.89 -14.86 -27.36
C GLU A 557 14.78 -13.81 -27.52
N ILE A 558 14.66 -13.22 -28.70
CA ILE A 558 13.58 -12.26 -28.98
C ILE A 558 12.24 -13.00 -29.05
N ARG A 559 12.14 -14.12 -29.78
CA ARG A 559 10.91 -14.94 -29.85
C ARG A 559 10.42 -15.38 -28.47
N THR A 560 11.33 -15.80 -27.60
CA THR A 560 11.00 -16.19 -26.23
C THR A 560 10.38 -15.04 -25.44
N ARG A 561 10.91 -13.82 -25.61
CA ARG A 561 10.39 -12.63 -24.92
C ARG A 561 9.09 -12.11 -25.52
N ILE A 562 8.92 -12.21 -26.84
CA ILE A 562 7.64 -11.92 -27.51
C ILE A 562 6.54 -12.81 -26.94
N ARG A 563 6.75 -14.13 -26.89
CA ARG A 563 5.79 -15.08 -26.28
C ARG A 563 5.49 -14.75 -24.82
N ALA A 564 6.49 -14.36 -24.05
CA ALA A 564 6.30 -13.95 -22.66
C ALA A 564 5.48 -12.65 -22.53
N ALA A 565 5.67 -11.70 -23.43
CA ALA A 565 4.89 -10.46 -23.48
C ALA A 565 3.43 -10.70 -23.90
N GLU A 566 3.22 -11.58 -24.88
CA GLU A 566 1.89 -12.02 -25.31
C GLU A 566 1.14 -12.68 -24.15
N ALA A 567 1.81 -13.58 -23.42
CA ALA A 567 1.26 -14.22 -22.22
C ALA A 567 0.95 -13.23 -21.09
N ALA A 568 1.73 -12.14 -20.97
CA ALA A 568 1.47 -11.06 -20.02
C ALA A 568 0.31 -10.14 -20.44
N GLY A 569 -0.25 -10.32 -21.66
CA GLY A 569 -1.36 -9.53 -22.18
C GLY A 569 -0.93 -8.14 -22.66
N CYS A 570 0.31 -7.95 -23.10
CA CYS A 570 0.79 -6.69 -23.67
C CYS A 570 0.08 -6.36 -24.99
N VAL A 571 -0.16 -5.07 -25.26
CA VAL A 571 -0.89 -4.62 -26.46
C VAL A 571 -0.05 -4.73 -27.73
N ALA A 572 1.25 -4.48 -27.62
CA ALA A 572 2.22 -4.54 -28.70
C ALA A 572 3.57 -4.99 -28.14
N VAL A 573 4.49 -5.37 -29.03
CA VAL A 573 5.86 -5.76 -28.69
C VAL A 573 6.83 -5.12 -29.68
N GLY A 574 8.11 -4.97 -29.32
CA GLY A 574 9.05 -4.39 -30.28
C GLY A 574 10.52 -4.65 -30.00
N VAL A 575 11.35 -4.12 -30.89
CA VAL A 575 12.81 -4.23 -30.83
C VAL A 575 13.48 -2.85 -30.98
N ASP A 576 14.42 -2.56 -30.08
CA ASP A 576 15.34 -1.41 -30.15
C ASP A 576 16.50 -1.73 -31.10
N ILE A 577 16.34 -1.51 -32.41
CA ILE A 577 17.33 -1.92 -33.42
C ILE A 577 18.65 -1.15 -33.33
N ASP A 578 18.62 0.09 -32.83
CA ASP A 578 19.80 0.93 -32.59
C ASP A 578 20.65 0.41 -31.40
N GLY A 579 20.08 -0.48 -30.57
CA GLY A 579 20.75 -1.10 -29.43
C GLY A 579 21.82 -2.13 -29.79
N ALA A 580 22.02 -2.42 -31.07
CA ALA A 580 22.98 -3.40 -31.58
C ALA A 580 24.44 -3.11 -31.18
N ALA A 581 24.77 -1.86 -30.87
CA ALA A 581 26.11 -1.42 -30.51
C ALA A 581 26.33 -1.19 -29.00
N PHE A 582 25.37 -1.54 -28.12
CA PHE A 582 25.52 -1.25 -26.69
C PHE A 582 26.70 -2.00 -26.04
N LEU A 583 27.77 -1.26 -25.76
CA LEU A 583 28.97 -1.77 -25.08
C LEU A 583 28.66 -2.38 -23.72
N THR A 584 27.69 -1.83 -22.99
CA THR A 584 27.25 -2.32 -21.68
C THR A 584 26.70 -3.75 -21.74
N MET A 585 26.03 -4.12 -22.83
CA MET A 585 25.48 -5.45 -23.02
C MET A 585 26.58 -6.47 -23.34
N ARG A 586 27.47 -6.16 -24.29
CA ARG A 586 28.66 -6.99 -24.57
C ARG A 586 29.50 -7.23 -23.32
N ARG A 587 29.76 -6.17 -22.54
CA ARG A 587 30.53 -6.26 -21.28
C ARG A 587 29.89 -7.16 -20.23
N ARG A 588 28.58 -7.42 -20.32
CA ARG A 588 27.84 -8.32 -19.42
C ARG A 588 27.48 -9.67 -20.07
N GLY A 589 28.15 -10.03 -21.17
CA GLY A 589 27.90 -11.29 -21.86
C GLY A 589 26.51 -11.41 -22.50
N GLN A 590 25.83 -10.28 -22.72
CA GLN A 590 24.53 -10.23 -23.38
C GLN A 590 24.74 -9.82 -24.84
N ALA A 591 24.84 -10.81 -25.73
CA ALA A 591 25.10 -10.57 -27.14
C ALA A 591 23.94 -9.80 -27.80
N VAL A 592 24.29 -8.76 -28.54
CA VAL A 592 23.40 -7.96 -29.39
C VAL A 592 24.08 -7.71 -30.73
N SER A 593 23.29 -7.66 -31.80
CA SER A 593 23.77 -7.48 -33.16
C SER A 593 22.73 -6.75 -34.02
N PRO A 594 23.13 -6.10 -35.13
CA PRO A 594 22.18 -5.61 -36.12
C PRO A 594 21.29 -6.74 -36.64
N LYS A 595 20.10 -6.38 -37.12
CA LYS A 595 19.12 -7.31 -37.68
C LYS A 595 18.91 -7.05 -39.16
N SER A 596 18.92 -8.12 -39.94
CA SER A 596 18.51 -8.06 -41.35
C SER A 596 17.00 -7.86 -41.48
N VAL A 597 16.54 -7.38 -42.63
CA VAL A 597 15.10 -7.22 -42.90
C VAL A 597 14.37 -8.57 -42.80
N ASP A 598 15.00 -9.65 -43.24
CA ASP A 598 14.39 -10.98 -43.21
C ASP A 598 14.22 -11.48 -41.77
N GLU A 599 15.21 -11.25 -40.90
CA GLU A 599 15.09 -11.55 -39.46
C GLU A 599 13.99 -10.72 -38.79
N LEU A 600 13.87 -9.43 -39.13
CA LEU A 600 12.81 -8.57 -38.61
C LEU A 600 11.44 -8.99 -39.12
N ARG A 601 11.34 -9.36 -40.40
CA ARG A 601 10.11 -9.88 -41.00
C ARG A 601 9.64 -11.15 -40.33
N GLU A 602 10.58 -12.03 -40.02
CA GLU A 602 10.27 -13.27 -39.31
C GLU A 602 9.67 -12.99 -37.92
N LEU A 603 10.26 -12.06 -37.16
CA LEU A 603 9.76 -11.67 -35.83
C LEU A 603 8.39 -11.00 -35.91
N ALA A 604 8.18 -10.11 -36.89
CA ALA A 604 6.90 -9.46 -37.12
C ALA A 604 5.80 -10.48 -37.48
N TYR A 605 6.12 -11.44 -38.34
CA TYR A 605 5.18 -12.49 -38.76
C TYR A 605 4.82 -13.46 -37.63
N GLN A 606 5.75 -13.74 -36.71
CA GLN A 606 5.54 -14.68 -35.62
C GLN A 606 4.80 -14.09 -34.41
N SER A 607 4.71 -12.77 -34.29
CA SER A 607 4.00 -12.15 -33.17
C SER A 607 2.50 -12.12 -33.41
N GLU A 608 1.72 -12.46 -32.39
CA GLU A 608 0.26 -12.31 -32.36
C GLU A 608 -0.16 -10.86 -32.05
N ARG A 609 0.81 -9.97 -31.81
CA ARG A 609 0.61 -8.56 -31.45
C ARG A 609 1.31 -7.65 -32.46
N PRO A 610 0.88 -6.39 -32.61
CA PRO A 610 1.60 -5.40 -33.40
C PRO A 610 3.08 -5.34 -33.02
N PHE A 611 3.96 -5.59 -34.01
CA PHE A 611 5.40 -5.56 -33.86
C PHE A 611 5.98 -4.18 -34.21
N ILE A 612 6.81 -3.63 -33.33
CA ILE A 612 7.30 -2.25 -33.41
C ILE A 612 8.83 -2.21 -33.54
N LEU A 613 9.34 -1.34 -34.41
CA LEU A 613 10.77 -1.07 -34.53
C LEU A 613 11.12 0.30 -33.96
N LYS A 614 11.94 0.32 -32.90
CA LYS A 614 12.40 1.56 -32.26
C LYS A 614 13.89 1.78 -32.53
N GLY A 615 14.27 3.04 -32.77
CA GLY A 615 15.67 3.38 -33.08
C GLY A 615 15.91 3.71 -34.55
N VAL A 616 14.86 4.05 -35.30
CA VAL A 616 14.96 4.41 -36.72
C VAL A 616 15.33 5.89 -36.81
N MET A 617 16.41 6.23 -37.52
CA MET A 617 16.88 7.63 -37.66
C MET A 617 17.10 8.04 -39.11
N THR A 618 16.72 7.20 -40.09
CA THR A 618 16.91 7.48 -41.52
C THR A 618 15.67 7.07 -42.33
N PRO A 619 15.38 7.77 -43.45
CA PRO A 619 14.38 7.34 -44.42
C PRO A 619 14.59 5.91 -44.93
N TYR A 620 15.85 5.53 -45.15
CA TYR A 620 16.22 4.21 -45.62
C TYR A 620 15.77 3.10 -44.65
N ASP A 621 16.07 3.25 -43.36
CA ASP A 621 15.66 2.27 -42.35
C ASP A 621 14.14 2.26 -42.15
N ALA A 622 13.46 3.40 -42.35
CA ALA A 622 12.02 3.48 -42.31
C ALA A 622 11.35 2.67 -43.44
N GLU A 623 11.87 2.74 -44.66
CA GLU A 623 11.42 1.89 -45.77
C GLU A 623 11.72 0.40 -45.52
N LEU A 624 12.83 0.08 -44.85
CA LEU A 624 13.13 -1.29 -44.42
C LEU A 624 12.13 -1.77 -43.36
N ALA A 625 11.73 -0.92 -42.42
CA ALA A 625 10.71 -1.23 -41.41
C ALA A 625 9.36 -1.59 -42.04
N VAL A 626 8.94 -0.84 -43.07
CA VAL A 626 7.75 -1.16 -43.88
C VAL A 626 7.92 -2.53 -44.55
N ARG A 627 9.07 -2.79 -45.19
CA ARG A 627 9.37 -4.08 -45.86
C ARG A 627 9.47 -5.27 -44.91
N ALA A 628 9.77 -5.02 -43.63
CA ALA A 628 9.76 -6.02 -42.58
C ALA A 628 8.33 -6.32 -42.07
N GLY A 629 7.32 -5.52 -42.43
CA GLY A 629 5.96 -5.70 -41.94
C GLY A 629 5.77 -5.24 -40.49
N ALA A 630 6.59 -4.30 -40.02
CA ALA A 630 6.37 -3.68 -38.71
C ALA A 630 5.05 -2.87 -38.72
N ALA A 631 4.33 -2.91 -37.60
CA ALA A 631 3.07 -2.18 -37.43
C ALA A 631 3.28 -0.71 -37.09
N ALA A 632 4.41 -0.40 -36.42
CA ALA A 632 4.86 0.96 -36.17
C ALA A 632 6.39 1.04 -36.18
N LEU A 633 6.92 2.24 -36.44
CA LEU A 633 8.31 2.59 -36.15
C LEU A 633 8.39 3.75 -35.17
N VAL A 634 9.51 3.88 -34.47
CA VAL A 634 9.78 5.00 -33.57
C VAL A 634 11.09 5.68 -33.94
N VAL A 635 10.99 6.95 -34.29
CA VAL A 635 12.13 7.84 -34.54
C VAL A 635 12.82 8.12 -33.21
N SER A 636 14.02 7.59 -33.03
CA SER A 636 14.70 7.54 -31.73
C SER A 636 16.20 7.40 -31.89
N ASN A 637 16.96 8.23 -31.18
CA ASN A 637 18.41 8.05 -30.98
C ASN A 637 18.75 7.61 -29.54
N HIS A 638 17.77 7.00 -28.84
CA HIS A 638 17.88 6.52 -27.47
C HIS A 638 18.21 7.65 -26.46
N GLY A 639 17.77 8.87 -26.77
CA GLY A 639 18.11 10.08 -26.03
C GLY A 639 19.62 10.37 -26.02
N GLY A 640 20.35 10.00 -27.08
CA GLY A 640 21.79 10.21 -27.19
C GLY A 640 22.65 9.23 -26.40
N ARG A 641 22.19 7.99 -26.23
CA ARG A 641 22.93 6.94 -25.49
C ARG A 641 23.61 5.90 -26.39
N VAL A 642 23.21 5.82 -27.66
CA VAL A 642 23.77 4.85 -28.62
C VAL A 642 25.04 5.40 -29.25
N MET A 643 24.97 6.62 -29.79
CA MET A 643 26.08 7.29 -30.46
C MET A 643 26.00 8.80 -30.22
N ASP A 644 27.16 9.43 -30.07
CA ASP A 644 27.27 10.88 -29.93
C ASP A 644 27.24 11.55 -31.32
N GLN A 645 26.99 12.86 -31.37
CA GLN A 645 26.95 13.66 -32.61
C GLN A 645 25.85 13.28 -33.63
N MET A 646 24.80 12.56 -33.23
CA MET A 646 23.65 12.27 -34.10
C MET A 646 22.72 13.49 -34.21
N PRO A 647 21.94 13.62 -35.30
CA PRO A 647 20.90 14.64 -35.40
C PRO A 647 19.82 14.47 -34.33
N GLY A 648 19.07 15.55 -34.06
CA GLY A 648 17.88 15.49 -33.23
C GLY A 648 16.76 14.73 -33.92
N THR A 649 15.86 14.11 -33.16
CA THR A 649 14.75 13.35 -33.75
C THR A 649 13.79 14.24 -34.55
N ALA A 650 13.58 15.50 -34.15
CA ALA A 650 12.76 16.45 -34.89
C ALA A 650 13.39 16.90 -36.22
N ASP A 651 14.71 16.80 -36.39
CA ASP A 651 15.39 17.13 -37.65
C ASP A 651 15.06 16.10 -38.74
N VAL A 652 15.03 14.81 -38.37
CA VAL A 652 14.85 13.68 -39.30
C VAL A 652 13.41 13.20 -39.41
N LEU A 653 12.52 13.62 -38.51
CA LEU A 653 11.14 13.16 -38.50
C LEU A 653 10.39 13.48 -39.82
N PRO A 654 10.43 14.70 -40.38
CA PRO A 654 9.68 15.01 -41.61
C PRO A 654 10.12 14.19 -42.83
N GLU A 655 11.42 13.94 -42.99
CA GLU A 655 11.94 13.12 -44.10
C GLU A 655 11.51 11.66 -43.98
N ILE A 656 11.48 11.11 -42.75
CA ILE A 656 11.01 9.75 -42.47
C ILE A 656 9.51 9.62 -42.76
N VAL A 657 8.70 10.58 -42.30
CA VAL A 657 7.26 10.64 -42.58
C VAL A 657 7.00 10.67 -44.08
N SER A 658 7.75 11.50 -44.81
CA SER A 658 7.64 11.61 -46.26
C SER A 658 8.05 10.31 -46.99
N ALA A 659 9.03 9.57 -46.47
CA ALA A 659 9.53 8.35 -47.11
C ALA A 659 8.51 7.21 -47.05
N VAL A 660 7.86 7.01 -45.91
CA VAL A 660 6.93 5.89 -45.72
C VAL A 660 5.50 6.17 -46.19
N LYS A 661 5.14 7.44 -46.45
CA LYS A 661 3.87 7.85 -47.09
C LYS A 661 2.61 7.23 -46.46
N GLY A 662 2.60 7.13 -45.12
CA GLY A 662 1.49 6.56 -44.36
C GLY A 662 1.39 5.02 -44.41
N ALA A 663 2.39 4.31 -44.94
CA ALA A 663 2.41 2.85 -44.99
C ALA A 663 2.63 2.17 -43.62
N ILE A 664 3.05 2.92 -42.61
CA ILE A 664 3.34 2.44 -41.25
C ILE A 664 3.05 3.56 -40.25
N ARG A 665 2.64 3.20 -39.03
CA ARG A 665 2.44 4.19 -37.96
C ARG A 665 3.77 4.74 -37.45
N ILE A 666 3.82 6.04 -37.15
CA ILE A 666 5.07 6.73 -36.78
C ILE A 666 4.98 7.30 -35.37
N GLY A 667 5.87 6.83 -34.49
CA GLY A 667 6.15 7.43 -33.19
C GLY A 667 7.47 8.19 -33.16
N VAL A 668 7.67 9.00 -32.12
CA VAL A 668 8.94 9.70 -31.88
C VAL A 668 9.33 9.71 -30.40
N ASP A 669 10.63 9.55 -30.11
CA ASP A 669 11.24 9.58 -28.78
C ASP A 669 12.50 10.46 -28.80
N GLY A 670 12.41 11.67 -28.24
CA GLY A 670 13.56 12.56 -28.11
C GLY A 670 13.16 13.99 -27.80
N GLY A 671 13.89 14.65 -26.88
CA GLY A 671 13.81 16.09 -26.65
C GLY A 671 12.58 16.62 -25.90
N ILE A 672 11.42 15.97 -25.99
CA ILE A 672 10.12 16.46 -25.46
C ILE A 672 10.15 16.75 -23.95
N ARG A 673 9.74 17.96 -23.55
CA ARG A 673 9.63 18.37 -22.13
C ARG A 673 8.27 18.94 -21.75
N THR A 674 7.53 19.44 -22.73
CA THR A 674 6.28 20.21 -22.53
C THR A 674 5.19 19.74 -23.50
N GLY A 675 3.94 20.10 -23.22
CA GLY A 675 2.82 19.88 -24.14
C GLY A 675 3.00 20.57 -25.50
N GLU A 676 3.68 21.73 -25.54
CA GLU A 676 4.06 22.42 -26.77
C GLU A 676 5.04 21.60 -27.62
N ASP A 677 5.98 20.90 -26.99
CA ASP A 677 6.89 20.01 -27.71
C ASP A 677 6.16 18.81 -28.32
N VAL A 678 5.14 18.30 -27.64
CA VAL A 678 4.25 17.26 -28.18
C VAL A 678 3.53 17.80 -29.42
N LEU A 679 2.94 18.99 -29.33
CA LEU A 679 2.27 19.63 -30.47
C LEU A 679 3.22 19.79 -31.68
N LYS A 680 4.47 20.21 -31.44
CA LYS A 680 5.49 20.29 -32.50
C LYS A 680 5.75 18.93 -33.15
N MET A 681 5.96 17.88 -32.37
CA MET A 681 6.20 16.54 -32.90
C MET A 681 5.02 16.02 -33.72
N LEU A 682 3.78 16.24 -33.26
CA LEU A 682 2.58 15.88 -34.01
C LEU A 682 2.49 16.67 -35.33
N ALA A 683 2.78 17.97 -35.30
CA ALA A 683 2.79 18.81 -36.50
C ALA A 683 3.91 18.46 -37.50
N LEU A 684 5.01 17.86 -37.03
CA LEU A 684 6.08 17.31 -37.87
C LEU A 684 5.73 15.93 -38.45
N GLY A 685 4.60 15.34 -38.07
CA GLY A 685 4.05 14.12 -38.66
C GLY A 685 4.12 12.87 -37.78
N ALA A 686 4.48 12.99 -36.50
CA ALA A 686 4.32 11.88 -35.56
C ALA A 686 2.84 11.65 -35.21
N GLU A 687 2.46 10.40 -34.99
CA GLU A 687 1.13 10.03 -34.47
C GLU A 687 1.12 9.88 -32.95
N PHE A 688 2.26 9.56 -32.35
CA PHE A 688 2.41 9.45 -30.91
C PHE A 688 3.83 9.78 -30.46
N CYS A 689 3.96 10.19 -29.21
CA CYS A 689 5.22 10.57 -28.59
C CYS A 689 5.58 9.65 -27.43
N LEU A 690 6.87 9.39 -27.25
CA LEU A 690 7.41 8.69 -26.08
C LEU A 690 8.28 9.62 -25.24
N ILE A 691 8.18 9.51 -23.91
CA ILE A 691 8.98 10.30 -22.98
C ILE A 691 9.65 9.40 -21.94
N GLY A 692 10.99 9.41 -21.89
CA GLY A 692 11.78 8.58 -20.97
C GLY A 692 12.27 9.32 -19.72
N ARG A 693 13.26 10.20 -19.86
CA ARG A 693 13.96 10.81 -18.71
C ARG A 693 13.05 11.62 -17.77
N PRO A 694 12.13 12.48 -18.25
CA PRO A 694 11.16 13.16 -17.39
C PRO A 694 10.32 12.19 -16.55
N VAL A 695 9.82 11.10 -17.16
CA VAL A 695 9.07 10.04 -16.45
C VAL A 695 9.94 9.35 -15.40
N ALA A 696 11.22 9.08 -15.72
CA ALA A 696 12.16 8.55 -14.73
C ALA A 696 12.38 9.48 -13.55
N ILE A 697 12.46 10.80 -13.79
CA ILE A 697 12.57 11.80 -12.72
C ILE A 697 11.30 11.81 -11.87
N ALA A 698 10.12 11.75 -12.50
CA ALA A 698 8.85 11.73 -11.82
C ALA A 698 8.67 10.50 -10.92
N ALA A 699 8.98 9.30 -11.45
CA ALA A 699 8.92 8.04 -10.73
C ALA A 699 9.88 8.02 -9.54
N VAL A 700 11.13 8.48 -9.71
CA VAL A 700 12.07 8.56 -8.59
C VAL A 700 11.58 9.57 -7.54
N GLY A 701 11.05 10.71 -7.95
CA GLY A 701 10.55 11.75 -7.04
C GLY A 701 9.45 11.23 -6.12
N ALA A 702 8.34 10.78 -6.70
CA ALA A 702 7.12 10.47 -5.96
C ALA A 702 6.41 9.18 -6.40
N GLY A 703 7.14 8.25 -7.02
CA GLY A 703 6.60 6.96 -7.46
C GLY A 703 5.48 7.12 -8.48
N GLU A 704 4.45 6.29 -8.34
CA GLU A 704 3.26 6.27 -9.20
C GLU A 704 2.55 7.62 -9.29
N GLU A 705 2.36 8.31 -8.16
CA GLU A 705 1.70 9.61 -8.12
C GLU A 705 2.54 10.71 -8.79
N GLY A 706 3.88 10.58 -8.74
CA GLY A 706 4.77 11.46 -9.50
C GLY A 706 4.59 11.30 -11.01
N VAL A 707 4.50 10.07 -11.49
CA VAL A 707 4.28 9.76 -12.91
C VAL A 707 2.90 10.26 -13.36
N ARG A 708 1.84 10.00 -12.58
CA ARG A 708 0.50 10.50 -12.87
C ARG A 708 0.48 12.03 -13.00
N LEU A 709 1.04 12.73 -12.02
CA LEU A 709 1.12 14.20 -12.04
C LEU A 709 1.88 14.74 -13.24
N PHE A 710 2.98 14.09 -13.62
CA PHE A 710 3.75 14.47 -14.81
C PHE A 710 2.89 14.42 -16.08
N TRP A 711 2.11 13.34 -16.23
CA TRP A 711 1.20 13.19 -17.36
C TRP A 711 0.05 14.19 -17.36
N GLU A 712 -0.60 14.41 -16.21
CA GLU A 712 -1.66 15.42 -16.06
C GLU A 712 -1.15 16.81 -16.44
N THR A 713 0.04 17.19 -15.96
CA THR A 713 0.67 18.48 -16.31
C THR A 713 0.93 18.60 -17.81
N LEU A 714 1.49 17.55 -18.44
CA LEU A 714 1.78 17.54 -19.88
C LEU A 714 0.49 17.63 -20.71
N CYS A 715 -0.58 16.97 -20.26
CA CYS A 715 -1.89 16.99 -20.92
C CYS A 715 -2.51 18.39 -20.88
N GLU A 716 -2.48 19.06 -19.72
CA GLU A 716 -2.95 20.45 -19.58
C GLU A 716 -2.17 21.43 -20.48
N GLU A 717 -0.86 21.25 -20.62
CA GLU A 717 -0.03 22.03 -21.53
C GLU A 717 -0.40 21.79 -22.99
N LEU A 718 -0.62 20.53 -23.39
CA LEU A 718 -1.01 20.17 -24.75
C LEU A 718 -2.41 20.70 -25.10
N GLU A 719 -3.37 20.58 -24.18
CA GLU A 719 -4.72 21.12 -24.34
C GLU A 719 -4.66 22.63 -24.60
N ARG A 720 -3.89 23.35 -23.78
CA ARG A 720 -3.68 24.79 -23.95
C ARG A 720 -3.06 25.12 -25.30
N ALA A 721 -2.05 24.36 -25.73
CA ALA A 721 -1.40 24.57 -27.02
C ALA A 721 -2.40 24.37 -28.18
N LEU A 722 -3.25 23.34 -28.14
CA LEU A 722 -4.29 23.10 -29.16
C LEU A 722 -5.33 24.21 -29.21
N ILE A 723 -5.76 24.73 -28.04
CA ILE A 723 -6.65 25.89 -27.97
C ILE A 723 -5.98 27.10 -28.63
N LEU A 724 -4.73 27.41 -28.30
CA LEU A 724 -4.02 28.59 -28.82
C LEU A 724 -3.66 28.50 -30.31
N THR A 725 -3.78 27.31 -30.93
CA THR A 725 -3.63 27.13 -32.39
C THR A 725 -4.96 26.93 -33.12
N GLY A 726 -6.09 26.94 -32.41
CA GLY A 726 -7.41 26.65 -32.99
C GLY A 726 -7.55 25.23 -33.53
N THR A 727 -6.82 24.27 -32.95
CA THR A 727 -6.80 22.87 -33.40
C THR A 727 -7.84 22.06 -32.61
N ARG A 728 -8.84 21.49 -33.30
CA ARG A 728 -9.97 20.79 -32.66
C ARG A 728 -9.60 19.44 -32.04
N SER A 729 -8.58 18.77 -32.57
CA SER A 729 -8.16 17.47 -32.06
C SER A 729 -6.68 17.20 -32.35
N VAL A 730 -6.04 16.33 -31.56
CA VAL A 730 -4.66 15.89 -31.82
C VAL A 730 -4.49 15.23 -33.19
N ALA A 731 -5.54 14.62 -33.73
CA ALA A 731 -5.57 14.01 -35.06
C ALA A 731 -5.63 15.04 -36.20
N GLU A 732 -6.00 16.30 -35.90
CA GLU A 732 -6.12 17.39 -36.87
C GLU A 732 -4.92 18.35 -36.84
N VAL A 733 -3.88 18.04 -36.05
CA VAL A 733 -2.66 18.84 -36.02
C VAL A 733 -1.99 18.82 -37.39
N LYS A 734 -1.62 20.00 -37.90
CA LYS A 734 -1.04 20.20 -39.23
C LYS A 734 0.27 20.97 -39.16
N PRO A 735 1.17 20.82 -40.14
CA PRO A 735 2.44 21.56 -40.17
C PRO A 735 2.31 23.09 -40.19
N ASP A 736 1.16 23.64 -40.59
CA ASP A 736 0.94 25.09 -40.67
C ASP A 736 0.89 25.78 -39.30
N VAL A 737 0.67 25.02 -38.22
CA VAL A 737 0.78 25.50 -36.83
C VAL A 737 2.23 25.79 -36.42
N LEU A 738 3.21 25.46 -37.26
CA LEU A 738 4.62 25.72 -37.00
C LEU A 738 5.19 26.78 -37.94
N ILE A 739 6.18 27.52 -37.43
CA ILE A 739 7.13 28.29 -38.23
C ILE A 739 8.55 27.84 -37.88
N SER A 740 9.33 27.51 -38.91
CA SER A 740 10.76 27.28 -38.76
C SER A 740 11.47 28.61 -38.57
N VAL A 741 12.21 28.74 -37.48
CA VAL A 741 13.16 29.82 -37.26
C VAL A 741 14.52 29.33 -37.70
N SER A 742 14.74 29.28 -39.01
CA SER A 742 16.08 29.08 -39.57
C SER A 742 16.94 30.27 -39.14
N SER A 743 18.09 30.01 -38.52
CA SER A 743 19.20 30.97 -38.46
C SER A 743 19.79 31.19 -39.85
#